data_AF-A0A955W2U7-F1
#
_entry.id   AF-A0A955W2U7-F1
#
_cell.length_a   1.000
_cell.length_b   1.000
_cell.length_c   1.000
_cell.angle_alpha   90.00
_cell.angle_beta   90.00
_cell.angle_gamma   90.00
#
_symmetry.space_group_name_H-M   'P 1'
#
loop_
_entity.id
_entity.type
_entity.pdbx_description
1 polymer ?
#
loop_
_entity_poly.entity_id
_entity_poly.type
_entity_poly.pdbx_seq_one_letter_code
_entity_poly.pdbx_strand_id
1 'polypeptide(L)'
;MRAALRSETALIDAAPAREEHSARCAGEHEASAEALLARWPEQLEALGAAERALLTRAGEDLHARPYLVHRLTGPEDTGEQTPREARALEAVCSARLWVQHHGLDPLEVGDDEAAASARLCAALLRCERVAAADLARQVTRSDAAPDASDAGGPLALAWLAYRTTFALHPPPCALLASLGARDLAAPRDDATLALAPLIDAWERHLSRPRWRPWLRQKVGQNADFFRHGACLPAYWFRRARVRRRLPAHIRDEPVLRTTYFAIEQVGPIVDNFVFKGRASPLRVEVGLADFVFLYMQLADEVVDCLAKALDRASLRALLTRHYGPTARAEALIPLESLDAAALVGLGLDPARPIDKYGLGLGRLLDALAALRQAIVRGVADAERAGLGPIERDVRAFFHHCFATFLDEVYLPDSAVCARGVDAIPLEETAWHYFRKNHLVMMRWLDLRARLLGLAPRAHARAIRRWGYVLATFQIFDDLKDIPLDLRHQPNYALQLAAARFPSEYAWLERAFDDRSRGVSRQDVLRVDLCAPQTVLECIRLSRLVALAHFDYVATYAWDQRWRRSWTSRRGSFNEERPPAGGARGGELLGGGELPGGGGDALDRAFACFRGTVGLERALGASDEYLAYVLEVLAYERPWPLYLAALPNVRRAYRFLTMRMRMSAAEKAEMLERLLARRPARLALAIEGLPPGALRLRLSRLLPPRVAGASVGGEASG
;
A
#
# COMPACT_ATOMS: atom_id res chain seq x y z
N MET A 1 14.19 35.91 -16.23
CA MET A 1 13.87 34.55 -16.72
C MET A 1 15.10 33.72 -17.05
N ARG A 2 15.92 34.04 -18.07
CA ARG A 2 17.19 33.30 -18.35
C ARG A 2 18.23 33.39 -17.22
N ALA A 3 18.30 34.52 -16.50
CA ALA A 3 19.19 34.68 -15.34
C ALA A 3 18.69 33.90 -14.09
N ALA A 4 17.37 33.85 -13.87
CA ALA A 4 16.76 33.04 -12.81
C ALA A 4 16.93 31.53 -13.08
N LEU A 5 16.78 31.12 -14.34
CA LEU A 5 17.11 29.76 -14.79
C LEU A 5 18.58 29.42 -14.55
N ARG A 6 19.54 30.33 -14.85
CA ARG A 6 20.98 30.07 -14.64
C ARG A 6 21.40 29.99 -13.17
N SER A 7 20.83 30.82 -12.29
CA SER A 7 21.09 30.71 -10.84
C SER A 7 20.44 29.47 -10.21
N GLU A 8 19.29 29.03 -10.74
CA GLU A 8 18.70 27.74 -10.41
C GLU A 8 19.49 26.56 -10.98
N THR A 9 20.05 26.67 -12.20
CA THR A 9 20.85 25.58 -12.79
C THR A 9 22.08 25.33 -11.93
N ALA A 10 22.77 26.36 -11.42
CA ALA A 10 23.92 26.18 -10.53
C ALA A 10 23.59 25.53 -9.17
N LEU A 11 22.40 25.78 -8.61
CA LEU A 11 21.92 25.13 -7.38
C LEU A 11 21.35 23.72 -7.62
N ILE A 12 20.78 23.51 -8.81
CA ILE A 12 20.27 22.21 -9.29
C ILE A 12 21.42 21.31 -9.73
N ASP A 13 22.53 21.83 -10.28
CA ASP A 13 23.71 21.10 -10.76
C ASP A 13 24.62 20.62 -9.63
N ALA A 14 24.53 21.22 -8.44
CA ALA A 14 25.17 20.70 -7.23
C ALA A 14 24.40 19.51 -6.59
N ALA A 15 23.12 19.34 -6.93
CA ALA A 15 22.27 18.24 -6.45
C ALA A 15 22.52 16.88 -7.16
N PRO A 16 22.78 16.76 -8.48
CA PRO A 16 23.13 15.50 -9.12
C PRO A 16 24.48 15.02 -8.61
N ALA A 17 25.47 15.88 -8.39
CA ALA A 17 26.73 15.45 -7.76
C ALA A 17 26.50 14.80 -6.37
N ARG A 18 25.45 15.20 -5.63
CA ARG A 18 25.09 14.61 -4.33
C ARG A 18 24.16 13.40 -4.42
N GLU A 19 23.19 13.35 -5.34
CA GLU A 19 22.37 12.16 -5.57
C GLU A 19 23.15 11.05 -6.30
N GLU A 20 24.14 11.41 -7.12
CA GLU A 20 25.08 10.52 -7.78
C GLU A 20 26.20 10.08 -6.81
N HIS A 21 26.64 10.95 -5.88
CA HIS A 21 27.47 10.53 -4.74
C HIS A 21 26.69 9.64 -3.77
N SER A 22 25.42 9.92 -3.50
CA SER A 22 24.50 9.05 -2.73
C SER A 22 24.28 7.71 -3.41
N ALA A 23 24.19 7.68 -4.75
CA ALA A 23 24.11 6.47 -5.57
C ALA A 23 25.45 5.70 -5.67
N ARG A 24 26.61 6.38 -5.58
CA ARG A 24 27.94 5.74 -5.45
C ARG A 24 28.15 5.20 -4.04
N CYS A 25 27.86 5.98 -3.01
CA CYS A 25 27.87 5.53 -1.62
C CYS A 25 26.79 4.46 -1.32
N ALA A 26 25.91 4.15 -2.28
CA ALA A 26 24.69 3.42 -2.02
C ALA A 26 24.85 1.94 -1.68
N GLY A 27 25.97 1.30 -1.98
CA GLY A 27 26.09 -0.13 -1.79
C GLY A 27 27.39 -0.73 -2.31
N GLU A 28 28.43 0.09 -2.48
CA GLU A 28 29.61 -0.32 -3.25
C GLU A 28 30.45 -1.43 -2.59
N HIS A 29 30.23 -1.81 -1.32
CA HIS A 29 30.99 -2.91 -0.71
C HIS A 29 30.26 -3.88 0.24
N GLU A 30 29.15 -3.53 0.92
CA GLU A 30 28.62 -4.41 2.00
C GLU A 30 27.50 -5.38 1.60
N ALA A 31 26.80 -5.14 0.47
CA ALA A 31 25.72 -6.02 -0.01
C ALA A 31 26.16 -7.03 -1.07
N SER A 32 27.46 -7.06 -1.43
CA SER A 32 27.98 -8.08 -2.33
C SER A 32 27.93 -9.45 -1.66
N ALA A 33 27.77 -10.52 -2.45
CA ALA A 33 27.80 -11.88 -1.95
C ALA A 33 29.08 -12.15 -1.14
N GLU A 34 30.23 -11.67 -1.62
CA GLU A 34 31.52 -11.80 -0.94
C GLU A 34 31.54 -11.11 0.43
N ALA A 35 30.99 -9.90 0.55
CA ALA A 35 30.95 -9.19 1.82
C ALA A 35 30.00 -9.83 2.83
N LEU A 36 28.85 -10.34 2.36
CA LEU A 36 27.91 -11.09 3.20
C LEU A 36 28.55 -12.41 3.68
N LEU A 37 29.19 -13.16 2.78
CA LEU A 37 29.90 -14.41 3.09
C LEU A 37 31.05 -14.20 4.08
N ALA A 38 31.84 -13.13 3.92
CA ALA A 38 32.94 -12.81 4.83
C ALA A 38 32.44 -12.41 6.23
N ARG A 39 31.24 -11.84 6.34
CA ARG A 39 30.69 -11.35 7.61
C ARG A 39 29.94 -12.39 8.42
N TRP A 40 29.25 -13.32 7.75
CA TRP A 40 28.50 -14.40 8.39
C TRP A 40 28.92 -15.78 7.85
N PRO A 41 30.20 -16.17 8.03
CA PRO A 41 30.70 -17.44 7.54
C PRO A 41 29.90 -18.60 8.13
N GLU A 42 29.68 -18.65 9.44
CA GLU A 42 28.97 -19.75 10.09
C GLU A 42 27.54 -19.97 9.56
N GLN A 43 26.82 -18.90 9.24
CA GLN A 43 25.44 -18.99 8.77
C GLN A 43 25.34 -19.26 7.26
N LEU A 44 26.38 -18.93 6.48
CA LEU A 44 26.39 -19.03 5.02
C LEU A 44 27.38 -20.06 4.46
N GLU A 45 28.20 -20.70 5.30
CA GLU A 45 29.18 -21.72 4.90
C GLU A 45 28.49 -22.98 4.35
N ALA A 46 27.35 -23.33 4.94
CA ALA A 46 26.51 -24.45 4.51
C ALA A 46 25.75 -24.21 3.19
N LEU A 47 25.90 -23.04 2.55
CA LEU A 47 25.28 -22.78 1.25
C LEU A 47 25.93 -23.64 0.15
N GLY A 48 25.09 -24.34 -0.60
CA GLY A 48 25.50 -25.07 -1.80
C GLY A 48 25.81 -24.13 -2.97
N ALA A 49 26.21 -24.71 -4.11
CA ALA A 49 26.57 -23.96 -5.30
C ALA A 49 25.40 -23.13 -5.86
N ALA A 50 24.18 -23.70 -5.84
CA ALA A 50 22.97 -23.02 -6.31
C ALA A 50 22.63 -21.79 -5.47
N GLU A 51 22.69 -21.91 -4.14
CA GLU A 51 22.42 -20.80 -3.23
C GLU A 51 23.48 -19.71 -3.33
N ARG A 52 24.75 -20.07 -3.54
CA ARG A 52 25.83 -19.08 -3.75
C ARG A 52 25.65 -18.33 -5.07
N ALA A 53 25.28 -19.03 -6.15
CA ALA A 53 24.98 -18.40 -7.43
C ALA A 53 23.80 -17.42 -7.31
N LEU A 54 22.74 -17.81 -6.58
CA LEU A 54 21.61 -16.94 -6.28
C LEU A 54 22.00 -15.70 -5.46
N LEU A 55 22.85 -15.87 -4.45
CA LEU A 55 23.34 -14.75 -3.64
C LEU A 55 24.17 -13.75 -4.48
N THR A 56 25.01 -14.25 -5.39
CA THR A 56 25.75 -13.41 -6.34
C THR A 56 24.81 -12.63 -7.25
N ARG A 57 23.83 -13.32 -7.87
CA ARG A 57 22.81 -12.68 -8.71
C ARG A 57 22.00 -11.64 -7.95
N ALA A 58 21.62 -11.92 -6.70
CA ALA A 58 20.94 -10.95 -5.84
C ALA A 58 21.79 -9.69 -5.63
N GLY A 59 23.09 -9.85 -5.34
CA GLY A 59 24.02 -8.72 -5.20
C GLY A 59 24.16 -7.89 -6.48
N GLU A 60 24.29 -8.54 -7.63
CA GLU A 60 24.36 -7.88 -8.94
C GLU A 60 23.08 -7.11 -9.26
N ASP A 61 21.92 -7.70 -9.00
CA ASP A 61 20.62 -7.07 -9.24
C ASP A 61 20.38 -5.89 -8.30
N LEU A 62 20.72 -6.01 -7.01
CA LEU A 62 20.62 -4.92 -6.05
C LEU A 62 21.53 -3.75 -6.42
N HIS A 63 22.73 -4.03 -6.93
CA HIS A 63 23.62 -3.02 -7.50
C HIS A 63 23.02 -2.41 -8.78
N ALA A 64 22.41 -3.24 -9.63
CA ALA A 64 21.81 -2.79 -10.88
C ALA A 64 20.55 -1.94 -10.70
N ARG A 65 19.78 -2.26 -9.67
CA ARG A 65 18.45 -1.72 -9.37
C ARG A 65 18.40 -1.29 -7.89
N PRO A 66 19.05 -0.18 -7.52
CA PRO A 66 19.15 0.27 -6.13
C PRO A 66 17.80 0.68 -5.51
N TYR A 67 16.70 0.70 -6.29
CA TYR A 67 15.37 0.85 -5.71
C TYR A 67 14.92 -0.39 -4.94
N LEU A 68 15.49 -1.57 -5.23
CA LEU A 68 15.28 -2.82 -4.50
C LEU A 68 16.03 -2.86 -3.16
N VAL A 69 17.00 -1.95 -2.93
CA VAL A 69 17.73 -1.87 -1.65
C VAL A 69 16.86 -1.22 -0.58
N HIS A 70 16.68 -1.91 0.53
CA HIS A 70 15.86 -1.50 1.67
C HIS A 70 16.66 -0.68 2.69
N ARG A 71 16.75 0.63 2.44
CA ARG A 71 17.44 1.57 3.34
C ARG A 71 16.86 1.59 4.75
N LEU A 72 17.71 1.36 5.75
CA LEU A 72 17.33 1.44 7.16
C LEU A 72 17.62 2.81 7.76
N THR A 73 18.66 3.52 7.29
CA THR A 73 18.91 4.89 7.74
C THR A 73 18.14 5.93 6.93
N GLY A 74 17.79 7.03 7.62
CA GLY A 74 17.06 8.16 7.05
C GLY A 74 17.84 8.92 5.97
N PRO A 75 17.26 10.00 5.40
CA PRO A 75 17.94 10.80 4.38
C PRO A 75 19.34 11.21 4.83
N GLU A 76 20.33 11.00 3.96
CA GLU A 76 21.72 11.50 4.02
C GLU A 76 21.85 13.03 4.18
N ASP A 77 20.73 13.76 4.32
CA ASP A 77 20.71 15.22 4.52
C ASP A 77 21.25 15.67 5.89
N THR A 78 21.54 14.74 6.81
CA THR A 78 22.22 15.08 8.08
C THR A 78 23.74 15.09 7.97
N GLY A 79 24.33 14.55 6.89
CA GLY A 79 25.79 14.41 6.77
C GLY A 79 26.41 13.42 7.75
N GLU A 80 25.60 12.69 8.51
CA GLU A 80 26.05 11.67 9.45
C GLU A 80 26.28 10.35 8.73
N GLN A 81 27.42 9.71 8.98
CA GLN A 81 27.71 8.40 8.43
C GLN A 81 26.72 7.38 8.98
N THR A 82 26.09 6.61 8.09
CA THR A 82 25.28 5.44 8.46
C THR A 82 26.11 4.52 9.36
N PRO A 83 25.65 4.18 10.58
CA PRO A 83 26.37 3.29 11.49
C PRO A 83 26.64 1.93 10.85
N ARG A 84 27.79 1.31 11.19
CA ARG A 84 28.23 0.04 10.59
C ARG A 84 27.22 -1.10 10.80
N GLU A 85 26.60 -1.17 11.98
CA GLU A 85 25.58 -2.15 12.31
C GLU A 85 24.32 -1.97 11.48
N ALA A 86 23.93 -0.72 11.20
CA ALA A 86 22.79 -0.42 10.35
C ALA A 86 23.05 -0.80 8.89
N ARG A 87 24.26 -0.56 8.36
CA ARG A 87 24.64 -0.97 6.99
C ARG A 87 24.64 -2.49 6.82
N ALA A 88 25.16 -3.21 7.82
CA ALA A 88 25.18 -4.66 7.82
C ALA A 88 23.76 -5.24 7.76
N LEU A 89 22.88 -4.75 8.63
CA LEU A 89 21.49 -5.18 8.68
C LEU A 89 20.75 -4.82 7.38
N GLU A 90 21.03 -3.64 6.83
CA GLU A 90 20.46 -3.20 5.56
C GLU A 90 20.87 -4.11 4.38
N ALA A 91 22.14 -4.51 4.33
CA ALA A 91 22.67 -5.39 3.28
C ALA A 91 22.00 -6.76 3.32
N VAL A 92 21.97 -7.42 4.49
CA VAL A 92 21.35 -8.75 4.64
C VAL A 92 19.84 -8.69 4.45
N CYS A 93 19.16 -7.65 4.97
CA CYS A 93 17.72 -7.47 4.79
C CYS A 93 17.35 -7.24 3.31
N SER A 94 18.15 -6.46 2.58
CA SER A 94 17.94 -6.24 1.14
C SER A 94 18.14 -7.52 0.34
N ALA A 95 19.18 -8.30 0.64
CA ALA A 95 19.42 -9.60 0.00
C ALA A 95 18.27 -10.57 0.30
N ARG A 96 17.82 -10.67 1.56
CA ARG A 96 16.68 -11.51 1.92
C ARG A 96 15.43 -11.10 1.14
N LEU A 97 15.07 -9.83 1.16
CA LEU A 97 13.85 -9.35 0.50
C LEU A 97 13.90 -9.58 -1.00
N TRP A 98 15.07 -9.42 -1.62
CA TRP A 98 15.25 -9.79 -3.02
C TRP A 98 14.95 -11.27 -3.25
N VAL A 99 15.58 -12.18 -2.49
CA VAL A 99 15.37 -13.63 -2.62
C VAL A 99 13.90 -13.98 -2.34
N GLN A 100 13.32 -13.39 -1.30
CA GLN A 100 11.94 -13.60 -0.90
C GLN A 100 10.94 -13.24 -2.02
N HIS A 101 11.15 -12.12 -2.71
CA HIS A 101 10.19 -11.61 -3.69
C HIS A 101 10.54 -11.88 -5.15
N HIS A 102 11.71 -12.46 -5.45
CA HIS A 102 12.12 -12.80 -6.82
C HIS A 102 12.52 -14.26 -7.01
N GLY A 103 12.81 -14.99 -5.92
CA GLY A 103 13.30 -16.36 -5.99
C GLY A 103 12.35 -17.41 -5.40
N LEU A 104 11.34 -17.04 -4.62
CA LEU A 104 10.49 -18.03 -3.93
C LEU A 104 9.33 -18.57 -4.76
N ASP A 105 8.96 -17.90 -5.86
CA ASP A 105 7.84 -18.33 -6.69
C ASP A 105 8.33 -19.37 -7.73
N PRO A 106 7.97 -20.66 -7.58
CA PRO A 106 8.36 -21.70 -8.53
C PRO A 106 7.80 -21.47 -9.94
N LEU A 107 6.72 -20.70 -10.08
CA LEU A 107 6.21 -20.33 -11.39
C LEU A 107 7.16 -19.35 -12.07
N GLU A 108 7.80 -18.46 -11.30
CA GLU A 108 8.73 -17.45 -11.81
C GLU A 108 10.11 -18.03 -12.15
N VAL A 109 10.66 -18.88 -11.29
CA VAL A 109 12.05 -19.33 -11.39
C VAL A 109 12.23 -20.84 -11.56
N GLY A 110 11.16 -21.64 -11.48
CA GLY A 110 11.21 -23.09 -11.48
C GLY A 110 11.40 -23.69 -10.09
N ASP A 111 11.01 -24.96 -9.93
CA ASP A 111 10.99 -25.64 -8.62
C ASP A 111 12.37 -25.74 -7.96
N ASP A 112 13.41 -26.06 -8.73
CA ASP A 112 14.78 -26.22 -8.20
C ASP A 112 15.35 -24.88 -7.69
N GLU A 113 15.16 -23.80 -8.46
CA GLU A 113 15.60 -22.46 -8.07
C GLU A 113 14.76 -21.93 -6.90
N ALA A 114 13.46 -22.24 -6.85
CA ALA A 114 12.60 -21.89 -5.72
C ALA A 114 13.00 -22.61 -4.44
N ALA A 115 13.35 -23.90 -4.52
CA ALA A 115 13.85 -24.66 -3.37
C ALA A 115 15.21 -24.14 -2.88
N ALA A 116 16.12 -23.77 -3.78
CA ALA A 116 17.40 -23.15 -3.43
C ALA A 116 17.19 -21.75 -2.81
N SER A 117 16.31 -20.94 -3.39
CA SER A 117 15.91 -19.63 -2.86
C SER A 117 15.30 -19.73 -1.47
N ALA A 118 14.48 -20.75 -1.22
CA ALA A 118 13.92 -21.03 0.10
C ALA A 118 15.02 -21.25 1.14
N ARG A 119 15.98 -22.13 0.86
CA ARG A 119 17.12 -22.41 1.74
C ARG A 119 17.99 -21.17 1.96
N LEU A 120 18.28 -20.41 0.90
CA LEU A 120 19.02 -19.16 0.98
C LEU A 120 18.29 -18.11 1.82
N CYS A 121 16.97 -17.95 1.62
CA CYS A 121 16.16 -17.01 2.39
C CYS A 121 16.18 -17.34 3.89
N ALA A 122 16.09 -18.61 4.26
CA ALA A 122 16.21 -19.04 5.66
C ALA A 122 17.61 -18.78 6.25
N ALA A 123 18.68 -18.96 5.48
CA ALA A 123 20.03 -18.61 5.90
C ALA A 123 20.18 -17.10 6.12
N LEU A 124 19.68 -16.28 5.20
CA LEU A 124 19.69 -14.82 5.31
C LEU A 124 18.84 -14.31 6.49
N LEU A 125 17.70 -14.94 6.78
CA LEU A 125 16.90 -14.65 7.98
C LEU A 125 17.67 -14.89 9.29
N ARG A 126 18.51 -15.94 9.35
CA ARG A 126 19.39 -16.18 10.51
C ARG A 126 20.43 -15.07 10.65
N CYS A 127 21.07 -14.67 9.55
CA CYS A 127 22.01 -13.54 9.53
C CYS A 127 21.32 -12.23 9.96
N GLU A 128 20.12 -11.96 9.44
CA GLU A 128 19.32 -10.78 9.78
C GLU A 128 18.99 -10.73 11.27
N ARG A 129 18.65 -11.85 11.91
CA ARG A 129 18.42 -11.91 13.36
C ARG A 129 19.66 -11.56 14.18
N VAL A 130 20.82 -12.07 13.79
CA VAL A 130 22.09 -11.74 14.46
C VAL A 130 22.37 -10.24 14.33
N ALA A 131 22.28 -9.71 13.11
CA ALA A 131 22.50 -8.29 12.83
C ALA A 131 21.47 -7.37 13.54
N ALA A 132 20.21 -7.79 13.62
CA ALA A 132 19.16 -7.08 14.33
C ALA A 132 19.41 -7.05 15.84
N ALA A 133 19.84 -8.17 16.42
CA ALA A 133 20.22 -8.25 17.83
C ALA A 133 21.43 -7.36 18.15
N ASP A 134 22.42 -7.30 17.26
CA ASP A 134 23.55 -6.37 17.37
C ASP A 134 23.08 -4.91 17.37
N LEU A 135 22.27 -4.53 16.38
CA LEU A 135 21.74 -3.17 16.29
C LEU A 135 20.90 -2.80 17.53
N ALA A 136 20.03 -3.70 17.99
CA ALA A 136 19.22 -3.50 19.19
C ALA A 136 20.10 -3.27 20.43
N ARG A 137 21.17 -4.07 20.62
CA ARG A 137 22.13 -3.86 21.72
C ARG A 137 22.79 -2.48 21.65
N GLN A 138 23.16 -2.01 20.46
CA GLN A 138 23.77 -0.69 20.30
C GLN A 138 22.78 0.45 20.59
N VAL A 139 21.52 0.30 20.18
CA VAL A 139 20.46 1.26 20.52
C VAL A 139 20.30 1.36 22.04
N THR A 140 20.18 0.23 22.74
CA THR A 140 20.04 0.22 24.20
C THR A 140 21.24 0.86 24.92
N ARG A 141 22.47 0.59 24.45
CA ARG A 141 23.69 1.23 25.01
C ARG A 141 23.69 2.74 24.77
N SER A 142 23.25 3.18 23.59
CA SER A 142 23.15 4.60 23.23
C SER A 142 22.10 5.31 24.08
N ASP A 143 20.95 4.68 24.34
CA ASP A 143 19.86 5.24 25.15
C ASP A 143 20.22 5.28 26.65
N ALA A 144 21.11 4.39 27.11
CA ALA A 144 21.60 4.35 28.49
C ALA A 144 22.73 5.36 28.78
N ALA A 145 23.25 6.07 27.77
CA ALA A 145 24.32 7.05 27.95
C ALA A 145 23.80 8.32 28.67
N PRO A 146 24.54 8.87 29.66
CA PRO A 146 24.08 10.02 30.45
C PRO A 146 23.85 11.31 29.65
N ASP A 147 24.43 11.42 28.44
CA ASP A 147 24.27 12.55 27.52
C ASP A 147 23.22 12.31 26.42
N ALA A 148 22.34 11.31 26.57
CA ALA A 148 21.29 10.94 25.62
C ALA A 148 20.14 11.97 25.53
N SER A 149 20.48 13.23 25.24
CA SER A 149 19.53 14.29 24.90
C SER A 149 18.83 14.06 23.56
N ASP A 150 19.35 13.15 22.73
CA ASP A 150 18.84 12.84 21.39
C ASP A 150 18.32 11.40 21.32
N ALA A 151 17.29 11.09 22.13
CA ALA A 151 16.54 9.84 22.10
C ALA A 151 15.88 9.64 20.72
N GLY A 152 16.63 9.33 19.67
CA GLY A 152 16.19 9.22 18.27
C GLY A 152 17.26 9.56 17.23
N GLY A 153 18.53 9.38 17.59
CA GLY A 153 19.66 9.43 16.65
C GLY A 153 19.62 8.33 15.57
N PRO A 154 20.64 8.29 14.69
CA PRO A 154 20.67 7.41 13.52
C PRO A 154 20.44 5.92 13.79
N LEU A 155 20.96 5.39 14.92
CA LEU A 155 20.76 3.99 15.32
C LEU A 155 19.31 3.67 15.68
N ALA A 156 18.65 4.53 16.48
CA ALA A 156 17.26 4.34 16.85
C ALA A 156 16.31 4.45 15.63
N LEU A 157 16.63 5.34 14.69
CA LEU A 157 15.90 5.43 13.42
C LEU A 157 16.11 4.17 12.56
N ALA A 158 17.35 3.67 12.46
CA ALA A 158 17.64 2.42 11.75
C ALA A 158 16.87 1.24 12.34
N TRP A 159 16.81 1.14 13.67
CA TRP A 159 16.05 0.12 14.37
C TRP A 159 14.54 0.24 14.11
N LEU A 160 13.99 1.45 14.15
CA LEU A 160 12.58 1.70 13.82
C LEU A 160 12.25 1.33 12.36
N ALA A 161 13.11 1.71 11.42
CA ALA A 161 12.96 1.39 10.00
C ALA A 161 13.07 -0.12 9.74
N TYR A 162 13.97 -0.81 10.44
CA TYR A 162 14.11 -2.26 10.38
C TYR A 162 12.85 -2.96 10.87
N ARG A 163 12.37 -2.63 12.08
CA ARG A 163 11.13 -3.22 12.63
C ARG A 163 9.92 -2.95 11.74
N THR A 164 9.87 -1.77 11.12
CA THR A 164 8.82 -1.45 10.14
C THR A 164 8.94 -2.31 8.89
N THR A 165 10.14 -2.45 8.34
CA THR A 165 10.39 -3.31 7.16
C THR A 165 10.03 -4.76 7.46
N PHE A 166 10.40 -5.28 8.62
CA PHE A 166 10.06 -6.64 9.02
C PHE A 166 8.55 -6.83 9.20
N ALA A 167 7.84 -5.85 9.78
CA ALA A 167 6.38 -5.90 9.92
C ALA A 167 5.63 -5.83 8.58
N LEU A 168 6.15 -5.08 7.61
CA LEU A 168 5.57 -4.97 6.27
C LEU A 168 5.92 -6.16 5.36
N HIS A 169 7.01 -6.88 5.67
CA HIS A 169 7.54 -7.96 4.83
C HIS A 169 7.91 -9.19 5.67
N PRO A 170 6.94 -9.78 6.38
CA PRO A 170 7.19 -11.00 7.12
C PRO A 170 7.61 -12.13 6.16
N PRO A 171 8.45 -13.08 6.61
CA PRO A 171 8.75 -14.27 5.84
C PRO A 171 7.48 -15.14 5.69
N PRO A 172 7.23 -15.75 4.51
CA PRO A 172 6.09 -16.64 4.30
C PRO A 172 6.09 -17.81 5.30
N CYS A 173 4.92 -18.15 5.86
CA CYS A 173 4.78 -19.24 6.82
C CYS A 173 5.04 -20.62 6.17
N ALA A 174 4.61 -20.81 4.93
CA ALA A 174 4.81 -22.02 4.16
C ALA A 174 6.30 -22.28 3.90
N LEU A 175 7.06 -21.23 3.57
CA LEU A 175 8.52 -21.27 3.48
C LEU A 175 9.15 -21.77 4.78
N LEU A 176 8.76 -21.18 5.92
CA LEU A 176 9.34 -21.55 7.20
C LEU A 176 8.95 -22.97 7.63
N ALA A 177 7.73 -23.39 7.31
CA ALA A 177 7.25 -24.74 7.60
C ALA A 177 7.97 -25.80 6.77
N SER A 178 8.20 -25.58 5.47
CA SER A 178 8.86 -26.55 4.59
C SER A 178 10.33 -26.80 4.96
N LEU A 179 10.97 -25.82 5.60
CA LEU A 179 12.36 -25.91 6.04
C LEU A 179 12.52 -26.29 7.52
N GLY A 180 11.42 -26.59 8.23
CA GLY A 180 11.45 -26.84 9.67
C GLY A 180 11.94 -25.64 10.51
N ALA A 181 11.92 -24.43 9.95
CA ALA A 181 12.49 -23.22 10.50
C ALA A 181 11.41 -22.29 11.09
N ARG A 182 10.40 -22.87 11.74
CA ARG A 182 9.28 -22.09 12.33
C ARG A 182 9.74 -21.17 13.46
N ASP A 183 10.87 -21.49 14.09
CA ASP A 183 11.54 -20.62 15.05
C ASP A 183 11.97 -19.29 14.42
N LEU A 184 12.19 -19.25 13.09
CA LEU A 184 12.51 -18.04 12.32
C LEU A 184 11.31 -17.11 12.09
N ALA A 185 10.09 -17.61 12.32
CA ALA A 185 8.91 -16.77 12.29
C ALA A 185 8.98 -15.73 13.41
N ALA A 186 8.33 -14.59 13.19
CA ALA A 186 8.11 -13.69 14.29
C ALA A 186 7.17 -14.34 15.32
N PRO A 187 7.38 -14.14 16.62
CA PRO A 187 6.38 -14.55 17.60
C PRO A 187 5.07 -13.82 17.30
N ARG A 188 3.96 -14.56 17.16
CA ARG A 188 2.64 -14.01 16.80
C ARG A 188 2.12 -12.97 17.81
N ASP A 189 2.62 -13.02 19.05
CA ASP A 189 2.25 -12.15 20.17
C ASP A 189 3.31 -11.07 20.47
N ASP A 190 4.34 -10.93 19.63
CA ASP A 190 5.42 -9.99 19.93
C ASP A 190 4.94 -8.54 19.79
N ALA A 191 4.95 -7.81 20.91
CA ALA A 191 4.72 -6.36 20.95
C ALA A 191 5.66 -5.59 20.00
N THR A 192 6.76 -6.20 19.54
CA THR A 192 7.66 -5.61 18.54
C THR A 192 7.07 -5.52 17.12
N LEU A 193 6.01 -6.28 16.78
CA LEU A 193 5.32 -6.23 15.48
C LEU A 193 3.89 -5.69 15.52
N ALA A 194 3.39 -5.34 16.70
CA ALA A 194 2.18 -4.56 16.81
C ALA A 194 2.33 -3.24 16.03
N LEU A 195 1.38 -2.95 15.13
CA LEU A 195 1.45 -1.78 14.26
C LEU A 195 1.38 -0.46 15.06
N ALA A 196 0.59 -0.43 16.14
CA ALA A 196 0.36 0.79 16.91
C ALA A 196 1.65 1.34 17.58
N PRO A 197 2.48 0.53 18.29
CA PRO A 197 3.77 1.00 18.80
C PRO A 197 4.73 1.54 17.74
N LEU A 198 4.72 0.96 16.52
CA LEU A 198 5.54 1.45 15.40
C LEU A 198 5.04 2.80 14.89
N ILE A 199 3.72 2.95 14.74
CA ILE A 199 3.07 4.21 14.35
C ILE A 199 3.42 5.30 15.37
N ASP A 200 3.28 5.03 16.67
CA ASP A 200 3.62 5.98 17.74
C ASP A 200 5.09 6.40 17.70
N ALA A 201 6.00 5.45 17.47
CA ALA A 201 7.42 5.73 17.35
C ALA A 201 7.72 6.63 16.13
N TRP A 202 7.09 6.37 14.99
CA TRP A 202 7.20 7.23 13.81
C TRP A 202 6.60 8.61 14.03
N GLU A 203 5.45 8.70 14.69
CA GLU A 203 4.82 9.99 15.01
C GLU A 203 5.73 10.83 15.92
N ARG A 204 6.30 10.22 16.97
CA ARG A 204 7.28 10.88 17.84
C ARG A 204 8.56 11.28 17.12
N HIS A 205 9.01 10.51 16.14
CA HIS A 205 10.16 10.87 15.32
C HIS A 205 9.85 12.08 14.42
N LEU A 206 8.70 12.04 13.74
CA LEU A 206 8.28 13.05 12.76
C LEU A 206 7.76 14.35 13.41
N SER A 207 7.34 14.32 14.68
CA SER A 207 6.91 15.51 15.42
C SER A 207 8.08 16.41 15.85
N ARG A 208 9.33 15.94 15.72
CA ARG A 208 10.51 16.70 16.15
C ARG A 208 10.79 17.86 15.21
N PRO A 209 10.95 19.09 15.73
CA PRO A 209 11.16 20.27 14.90
C PRO A 209 12.50 20.20 14.18
N ARG A 210 12.46 19.96 12.86
CA ARG A 210 13.61 20.08 11.96
C ARG A 210 13.36 21.18 10.93
N TRP A 211 13.54 22.43 11.35
CA TRP A 211 13.16 23.61 10.55
C TRP A 211 13.90 23.70 9.21
N ARG A 212 15.21 23.37 9.18
CA ARG A 212 16.03 23.40 7.95
C ARG A 212 15.54 22.38 6.91
N PRO A 213 15.45 21.07 7.23
CA PRO A 213 14.87 20.09 6.31
C PRO A 213 13.45 20.44 5.87
N TRP A 214 12.62 20.90 6.80
CA TRP A 214 11.24 21.29 6.48
C TRP A 214 11.18 22.44 5.46
N LEU A 215 11.97 23.50 5.65
CA LEU A 215 11.99 24.64 4.74
C LEU A 215 12.49 24.22 3.35
N ARG A 216 13.57 23.44 3.27
CA ARG A 216 14.07 22.91 1.99
C ARG A 216 13.01 22.07 1.28
N GLN A 217 12.32 21.21 2.02
CA GLN A 217 11.23 20.41 1.48
C GLN A 217 10.11 21.30 0.92
N LYS A 218 9.74 22.37 1.62
CA LYS A 218 8.69 23.30 1.17
C LYS A 218 9.09 24.10 -0.06
N VAL A 219 10.34 24.55 -0.14
CA VAL A 219 10.87 25.22 -1.34
C VAL A 219 10.87 24.27 -2.53
N GLY A 220 11.42 23.06 -2.37
CA GLY A 220 11.40 22.05 -3.44
C GLY A 220 9.99 21.70 -3.90
N GLN A 221 9.06 21.55 -2.95
CA GLN A 221 7.65 21.31 -3.24
C GLN A 221 7.06 22.42 -4.10
N ASN A 222 7.23 23.70 -3.72
CA ASN A 222 6.69 24.81 -4.50
C ASN A 222 7.29 24.84 -5.91
N ALA A 223 8.60 24.60 -6.05
CA ALA A 223 9.26 24.50 -7.35
C ALA A 223 8.63 23.40 -8.22
N ASP A 224 8.37 22.22 -7.64
CA ASP A 224 7.73 21.12 -8.36
C ASP A 224 6.31 21.45 -8.82
N PHE A 225 5.51 22.16 -8.01
CA PHE A 225 4.16 22.60 -8.39
C PHE A 225 4.18 23.66 -9.50
N PHE A 226 5.04 24.68 -9.39
CA PHE A 226 5.17 25.70 -10.43
C PHE A 226 5.66 25.10 -11.74
N ARG A 227 6.65 24.21 -11.67
CA ARG A 227 7.15 23.47 -12.84
C ARG A 227 6.07 22.63 -13.49
N HIS A 228 5.27 21.91 -12.70
CA HIS A 228 4.14 21.14 -13.22
C HIS A 228 3.16 22.05 -13.97
N GLY A 229 2.75 23.15 -13.33
CA GLY A 229 1.83 24.13 -13.90
C GLY A 229 2.34 24.73 -15.21
N ALA A 230 3.61 25.13 -15.24
CA ALA A 230 4.27 25.69 -16.43
C ALA A 230 4.39 24.67 -17.58
N CYS A 231 4.53 23.38 -17.27
CA CYS A 231 4.67 22.31 -18.25
C CYS A 231 3.32 21.71 -18.72
N LEU A 232 2.17 22.12 -18.16
CA LEU A 232 0.85 21.58 -18.53
C LEU A 232 0.59 21.59 -20.04
N PRO A 233 0.86 22.68 -20.80
CA PRO A 233 0.65 22.67 -22.25
C PRO A 233 1.48 21.61 -22.99
N ALA A 234 2.74 21.41 -22.56
CA ALA A 234 3.61 20.40 -23.14
C ALA A 234 3.10 18.98 -22.83
N TYR A 235 2.62 18.74 -21.61
CA TYR A 235 2.00 17.48 -21.24
C TYR A 235 0.71 17.22 -22.02
N TRP A 236 -0.13 18.24 -22.27
CA TRP A 236 -1.31 18.11 -23.11
C TRP A 236 -0.95 17.80 -24.57
N PHE A 237 0.08 18.44 -25.11
CA PHE A 237 0.57 18.14 -26.45
C PHE A 237 1.09 16.70 -26.57
N ARG A 238 1.90 16.26 -25.60
CA ARG A 238 2.39 14.87 -25.52
C ARG A 238 1.22 13.89 -25.49
N ARG A 239 0.24 14.14 -24.62
CA ARG A 239 -0.98 13.33 -24.50
C ARG A 239 -1.74 13.19 -25.82
N ALA A 240 -1.95 14.31 -26.52
CA ALA A 240 -2.59 14.28 -27.83
C ALA A 240 -1.82 13.42 -28.84
N ARG A 241 -0.48 13.42 -28.78
CA ARG A 241 0.36 12.56 -29.63
C ARG A 241 0.29 11.08 -29.24
N VAL A 242 0.35 10.76 -27.95
CA VAL A 242 0.23 9.37 -27.48
C VAL A 242 -1.14 8.80 -27.83
N ARG A 243 -2.23 9.56 -27.66
CA ARG A 243 -3.59 9.15 -28.03
C ARG A 243 -3.74 8.77 -29.51
N ARG A 244 -2.96 9.39 -30.42
CA ARG A 244 -2.97 9.00 -31.85
C ARG A 244 -2.44 7.59 -32.08
N ARG A 245 -1.59 7.08 -31.18
CA ARG A 245 -1.06 5.70 -31.21
C ARG A 245 -1.98 4.69 -30.52
N LEU A 246 -3.04 5.15 -29.83
CA LEU A 246 -3.99 4.28 -29.14
C LEU A 246 -4.84 3.50 -30.15
N PRO A 247 -5.00 2.16 -30.02
CA PRO A 247 -5.80 1.37 -30.94
C PRO A 247 -7.27 1.81 -31.01
N ALA A 248 -7.91 1.58 -32.17
CA ALA A 248 -9.33 1.90 -32.39
C ALA A 248 -10.25 1.19 -31.39
N HIS A 249 -10.02 -0.10 -31.12
CA HIS A 249 -10.75 -0.89 -30.12
C HIS A 249 -10.81 -0.24 -28.73
N ILE A 250 -9.78 0.51 -28.32
CA ILE A 250 -9.78 1.25 -27.05
C ILE A 250 -10.42 2.63 -27.19
N ARG A 251 -10.16 3.31 -28.31
CA ARG A 251 -10.60 4.69 -28.55
C ARG A 251 -12.11 4.81 -28.71
N ASP A 252 -12.68 3.84 -29.40
CA ASP A 252 -14.08 3.84 -29.84
C ASP A 252 -15.00 3.29 -28.74
N GLU A 253 -14.45 2.52 -27.80
CA GLU A 253 -15.16 1.93 -26.68
C GLU A 253 -15.14 2.86 -25.45
N PRO A 254 -16.28 3.48 -25.03
CA PRO A 254 -16.29 4.52 -24.01
C PRO A 254 -15.69 4.09 -22.66
N VAL A 255 -15.95 2.85 -22.23
CA VAL A 255 -15.44 2.36 -20.94
C VAL A 255 -13.91 2.19 -20.97
N LEU A 256 -13.36 1.60 -22.02
CA LEU A 256 -11.91 1.40 -22.17
C LEU A 256 -11.18 2.75 -22.32
N ARG A 257 -11.79 3.70 -23.04
CA ARG A 257 -11.29 5.07 -23.13
C ARG A 257 -11.25 5.76 -21.76
N THR A 258 -12.25 5.51 -20.92
CA THR A 258 -12.32 6.08 -19.56
C THR A 258 -11.24 5.47 -18.66
N THR A 259 -11.02 4.16 -18.74
CA THR A 259 -9.92 3.47 -18.06
C THR A 259 -8.56 4.02 -18.49
N TYR A 260 -8.31 4.14 -19.80
CA TYR A 260 -7.06 4.72 -20.29
C TYR A 260 -6.87 6.18 -19.85
N PHE A 261 -7.95 6.97 -19.84
CA PHE A 261 -7.88 8.37 -19.41
C PHE A 261 -7.41 8.51 -17.96
N ALA A 262 -7.78 7.58 -17.07
CA ALA A 262 -7.30 7.58 -15.69
C ALA A 262 -5.78 7.35 -15.61
N ILE A 263 -5.23 6.41 -16.42
CA ILE A 263 -3.78 6.16 -16.50
C ILE A 263 -3.05 7.38 -17.05
N GLU A 264 -3.56 7.91 -18.17
CA GLU A 264 -3.03 9.10 -18.84
C GLU A 264 -2.98 10.30 -17.88
N GLN A 265 -3.97 10.43 -16.98
CA GLN A 265 -4.04 11.49 -15.97
C GLN A 265 -2.85 11.46 -14.99
N VAL A 266 -2.44 10.26 -14.57
CA VAL A 266 -1.39 10.04 -13.57
C VAL A 266 0.00 10.29 -14.15
N GLY A 267 0.22 9.98 -15.44
CA GLY A 267 1.55 10.07 -16.07
C GLY A 267 2.31 11.38 -15.83
N PRO A 268 1.75 12.57 -16.16
CA PRO A 268 2.41 13.86 -15.90
C PRO A 268 2.67 14.17 -14.42
N ILE A 269 1.83 13.66 -13.51
CA ILE A 269 2.03 13.82 -12.07
C ILE A 269 3.27 13.02 -11.67
N VAL A 270 3.34 11.76 -12.09
CA VAL A 270 4.50 10.89 -11.84
C VAL A 270 5.77 11.49 -12.44
N ASP A 271 5.73 11.88 -13.72
CA ASP A 271 6.90 12.44 -14.41
C ASP A 271 7.45 13.68 -13.72
N ASN A 272 6.55 14.52 -13.22
CA ASN A 272 6.92 15.76 -12.55
C ASN A 272 7.41 15.51 -11.13
N PHE A 273 6.65 14.80 -10.30
CA PHE A 273 6.90 14.71 -8.86
C PHE A 273 7.84 13.56 -8.47
N VAL A 274 7.85 12.44 -9.21
CA VAL A 274 8.77 11.32 -8.96
C VAL A 274 10.15 11.64 -9.52
N PHE A 275 10.21 12.11 -10.77
CA PHE A 275 11.47 12.37 -11.46
C PHE A 275 11.92 13.83 -11.40
N LYS A 276 11.25 14.66 -10.59
CA LYS A 276 11.53 16.10 -10.44
C LYS A 276 11.60 16.82 -11.80
N GLY A 277 10.86 16.30 -12.79
CA GLY A 277 10.86 16.65 -14.22
C GLY A 277 12.21 16.99 -14.80
N ARG A 278 13.18 16.13 -14.49
CA ARG A 278 14.44 16.01 -15.23
C ARG A 278 14.21 15.56 -16.68
N ALA A 279 13.05 14.97 -16.98
CA ALA A 279 12.70 14.53 -18.31
C ALA A 279 11.91 15.59 -19.09
N SER A 280 12.03 15.53 -20.43
CA SER A 280 11.24 16.37 -21.32
C SER A 280 9.74 16.06 -21.20
N PRO A 281 8.88 17.05 -20.95
CA PRO A 281 7.43 16.85 -20.92
C PRO A 281 6.83 16.53 -22.29
N LEU A 282 7.62 16.65 -23.38
CA LEU A 282 7.20 16.39 -24.76
C LEU A 282 7.53 14.97 -25.25
N ARG A 283 8.32 14.20 -24.49
CA ARG A 283 8.79 12.88 -24.94
C ARG A 283 7.63 11.89 -25.03
N VAL A 284 7.37 11.34 -26.22
CA VAL A 284 6.16 10.54 -26.51
C VAL A 284 6.33 9.06 -26.26
N GLU A 285 7.58 8.57 -26.22
CA GLU A 285 7.97 7.19 -25.99
C GLU A 285 7.50 6.68 -24.63
N VAL A 286 7.40 7.57 -23.64
CA VAL A 286 6.80 7.28 -22.32
C VAL A 286 5.37 6.77 -22.40
N GLY A 287 4.65 7.05 -23.49
CA GLY A 287 3.31 6.50 -23.73
C GLY A 287 3.29 4.97 -23.81
N LEU A 288 4.42 4.34 -24.13
CA LEU A 288 4.54 2.87 -24.07
C LEU A 288 4.29 2.35 -22.65
N ALA A 289 4.78 3.04 -21.61
CA ALA A 289 4.50 2.66 -20.22
C ALA A 289 3.00 2.76 -19.88
N ASP A 290 2.27 3.70 -20.48
CA ASP A 290 0.82 3.82 -20.29
C ASP A 290 0.08 2.67 -20.98
N PHE A 291 0.53 2.23 -22.17
CA PHE A 291 -0.06 1.09 -22.88
C PHE A 291 0.23 -0.24 -22.20
N VAL A 292 1.45 -0.42 -21.71
CA VAL A 292 1.85 -1.60 -20.93
C VAL A 292 1.03 -1.71 -19.65
N PHE A 293 0.82 -0.60 -18.94
CA PHE A 293 -0.02 -0.57 -17.75
C PHE A 293 -1.50 -0.82 -18.06
N LEU A 294 -2.03 -0.24 -19.15
CA LEU A 294 -3.40 -0.50 -19.59
C LEU A 294 -3.60 -1.98 -19.95
N TYR A 295 -2.68 -2.59 -20.70
CA TYR A 295 -2.77 -4.01 -21.03
C TYR A 295 -2.86 -4.85 -19.76
N MET A 296 -1.99 -4.58 -18.78
CA MET A 296 -2.00 -5.30 -17.50
C MET A 296 -3.34 -5.14 -16.77
N GLN A 297 -3.90 -3.94 -16.69
CA GLN A 297 -5.20 -3.72 -16.04
C GLN A 297 -6.36 -4.44 -16.74
N LEU A 298 -6.34 -4.54 -18.07
CA LEU A 298 -7.38 -5.26 -18.82
C LEU A 298 -7.18 -6.77 -18.75
N ALA A 299 -5.93 -7.25 -18.69
CA ALA A 299 -5.62 -8.67 -18.55
C ALA A 299 -5.97 -9.20 -17.16
N ASP A 300 -5.72 -8.41 -16.11
CA ASP A 300 -6.17 -8.67 -14.73
C ASP A 300 -7.67 -8.97 -14.69
N GLU A 301 -8.48 -8.13 -15.32
CA GLU A 301 -9.93 -8.34 -15.39
C GLU A 301 -10.32 -9.62 -16.14
N VAL A 302 -9.62 -9.97 -17.22
CA VAL A 302 -9.86 -11.24 -17.92
C VAL A 302 -9.61 -12.41 -16.97
N VAL A 303 -8.50 -12.39 -16.23
CA VAL A 303 -8.15 -13.46 -15.28
C VAL A 303 -9.16 -13.53 -14.13
N ASP A 304 -9.56 -12.39 -13.56
CA ASP A 304 -10.60 -12.32 -12.51
C ASP A 304 -11.93 -12.91 -12.98
N CYS A 305 -12.33 -12.59 -14.22
CA CYS A 305 -13.55 -13.14 -14.80
C CYS A 305 -13.46 -14.66 -14.99
N LEU A 306 -12.33 -15.15 -15.46
CA LEU A 306 -12.08 -16.59 -15.62
C LEU A 306 -12.07 -17.29 -14.26
N ALA A 307 -11.48 -16.69 -13.23
CA ALA A 307 -11.45 -17.22 -11.87
C ALA A 307 -12.84 -17.31 -11.20
N LYS A 308 -13.76 -16.42 -11.58
CA LYS A 308 -15.15 -16.44 -11.12
C LYS A 308 -16.04 -17.40 -11.92
N ALA A 309 -15.69 -17.65 -13.18
CA ALA A 309 -16.52 -18.45 -14.09
C ALA A 309 -16.12 -19.93 -14.17
N LEU A 310 -14.86 -20.25 -13.87
CA LEU A 310 -14.31 -21.60 -13.94
C LEU A 310 -14.00 -22.14 -12.54
N ASP A 311 -14.07 -23.45 -12.37
CA ASP A 311 -13.45 -24.08 -11.21
C ASP A 311 -11.91 -23.97 -11.30
N ARG A 312 -11.23 -24.07 -10.15
CA ARG A 312 -9.77 -23.87 -10.08
C ARG A 312 -8.98 -24.86 -10.93
N ALA A 313 -9.44 -26.10 -11.09
CA ALA A 313 -8.72 -27.10 -11.89
C ALA A 313 -8.79 -26.75 -13.38
N SER A 314 -9.97 -26.34 -13.85
CA SER A 314 -10.18 -25.85 -15.21
C SER A 314 -9.37 -24.58 -15.50
N LEU A 315 -9.35 -23.62 -14.57
CA LEU A 315 -8.54 -22.41 -14.70
C LEU A 315 -7.04 -22.73 -14.79
N ARG A 316 -6.53 -23.63 -13.96
CA ARG A 316 -5.13 -24.06 -14.04
C ARG A 316 -4.79 -24.75 -15.34
N ALA A 317 -5.65 -25.64 -15.82
CA ALA A 317 -5.42 -26.32 -17.09
C ALA A 317 -5.32 -25.31 -18.24
N LEU A 318 -6.18 -24.28 -18.24
CA LEU A 318 -6.11 -23.17 -19.19
C LEU A 318 -4.78 -22.41 -19.08
N LEU A 319 -4.41 -22.00 -17.87
CA LEU A 319 -3.19 -21.21 -17.65
C LEU A 319 -1.93 -22.00 -18.00
N THR A 320 -1.85 -23.28 -17.65
CA THR A 320 -0.74 -24.17 -18.06
C THR A 320 -0.66 -24.32 -19.58
N ARG A 321 -1.79 -24.36 -20.28
CA ARG A 321 -1.82 -24.46 -21.75
C ARG A 321 -1.34 -23.19 -22.44
N HIS A 322 -1.75 -22.02 -21.95
CA HIS A 322 -1.47 -20.73 -22.60
C HIS A 322 -0.26 -20.00 -22.03
N TYR A 323 0.28 -20.47 -20.89
CA TYR A 323 1.38 -19.84 -20.18
C TYR A 323 2.28 -20.86 -19.45
N GLY A 324 2.35 -22.10 -19.94
CA GLY A 324 3.30 -23.09 -19.45
C GLY A 324 4.76 -22.71 -19.72
N PRO A 325 5.75 -23.47 -19.19
CA PRO A 325 7.17 -23.11 -19.24
C PRO A 325 7.70 -22.77 -20.65
N THR A 326 7.34 -23.55 -21.66
CA THR A 326 7.73 -23.30 -23.06
C THR A 326 7.12 -22.02 -23.62
N ALA A 327 5.81 -21.82 -23.44
CA ALA A 327 5.11 -20.63 -23.89
C ALA A 327 5.65 -19.36 -23.21
N ARG A 328 6.01 -19.47 -21.92
CA ARG A 328 6.59 -18.39 -21.13
C ARG A 328 7.97 -17.96 -21.67
N ALA A 329 8.82 -18.89 -22.09
CA ALA A 329 10.14 -18.56 -22.62
C ALA A 329 10.06 -17.76 -23.94
N GLU A 330 9.06 -18.05 -24.77
CA GLU A 330 8.93 -17.46 -26.11
C GLU A 330 8.14 -16.13 -26.09
N ALA A 331 7.11 -16.02 -25.23
CA ALA A 331 6.18 -14.90 -25.25
C ALA A 331 6.75 -13.58 -24.70
N LEU A 332 6.57 -12.49 -25.44
CA LEU A 332 6.85 -11.14 -24.93
C LEU A 332 5.82 -10.74 -23.88
N ILE A 333 4.54 -10.99 -24.16
CA ILE A 333 3.41 -10.68 -23.29
C ILE A 333 2.69 -11.99 -22.93
N PRO A 334 2.26 -12.23 -21.68
CA PRO A 334 1.47 -13.39 -21.31
C PRO A 334 0.12 -13.46 -22.05
N LEU A 335 -0.38 -14.70 -22.23
CA LEU A 335 -1.68 -15.04 -22.84
C LEU A 335 -1.86 -14.58 -24.30
N GLU A 336 -0.80 -14.43 -25.11
CA GLU A 336 -0.94 -13.94 -26.49
C GLU A 336 -1.85 -14.83 -27.37
N SER A 337 -1.94 -16.11 -27.01
CA SER A 337 -2.70 -17.15 -27.69
C SER A 337 -4.12 -17.36 -27.15
N LEU A 338 -4.55 -16.63 -26.11
CA LEU A 338 -5.90 -16.72 -25.58
C LEU A 338 -6.86 -15.92 -26.47
N ASP A 339 -7.87 -16.59 -27.03
CA ASP A 339 -8.86 -16.01 -27.94
C ASP A 339 -10.30 -16.42 -27.57
N ALA A 340 -11.28 -15.90 -28.31
CA ALA A 340 -12.69 -16.21 -28.07
C ALA A 340 -13.03 -17.70 -28.31
N ALA A 341 -12.31 -18.39 -29.19
CA ALA A 341 -12.53 -19.81 -29.44
C ALA A 341 -12.09 -20.67 -28.24
N ALA A 342 -11.00 -20.29 -27.59
CA ALA A 342 -10.57 -20.91 -26.34
C ALA A 342 -11.61 -20.75 -25.22
N LEU A 343 -12.27 -19.58 -25.13
CA LEU A 343 -13.36 -19.35 -24.17
C LEU A 343 -14.57 -20.25 -24.44
N VAL A 344 -15.01 -20.35 -25.70
CA VAL A 344 -16.11 -21.24 -26.10
C VAL A 344 -15.78 -22.69 -25.80
N GLY A 345 -14.53 -23.11 -26.02
CA GLY A 345 -14.05 -24.45 -25.69
C GLY A 345 -14.13 -24.79 -24.20
N LEU A 346 -14.21 -23.79 -23.32
CA LEU A 346 -14.39 -23.93 -21.87
C LEU A 346 -15.87 -23.81 -21.44
N GLY A 347 -16.80 -23.69 -22.38
CA GLY A 347 -18.21 -23.47 -22.10
C GLY A 347 -18.55 -22.05 -21.65
N LEU A 348 -17.64 -21.09 -21.84
CA LEU A 348 -17.88 -19.68 -21.54
C LEU A 348 -18.46 -18.98 -22.77
N ASP A 349 -19.47 -18.13 -22.54
CA ASP A 349 -20.01 -17.24 -23.59
C ASP A 349 -19.13 -15.99 -23.72
N PRO A 350 -18.40 -15.78 -24.85
CA PRO A 350 -17.58 -14.61 -25.06
C PRO A 350 -18.38 -13.30 -25.11
N ALA A 351 -19.69 -13.37 -25.35
CA ALA A 351 -20.58 -12.20 -25.35
C ALA A 351 -21.08 -11.84 -23.95
N ARG A 352 -20.92 -12.72 -22.95
CA ARG A 352 -21.35 -12.45 -21.58
C ARG A 352 -20.64 -11.19 -21.05
N PRO A 353 -21.39 -10.16 -20.62
CA PRO A 353 -20.79 -8.93 -20.13
C PRO A 353 -20.08 -9.15 -18.80
N ILE A 354 -18.91 -8.55 -18.67
CA ILE A 354 -18.16 -8.41 -17.42
C ILE A 354 -18.81 -7.30 -16.59
N ASP A 355 -19.11 -7.55 -15.32
CA ASP A 355 -19.86 -6.60 -14.48
C ASP A 355 -19.18 -5.22 -14.35
N LYS A 356 -17.84 -5.18 -14.27
CA LYS A 356 -17.07 -3.94 -14.09
C LYS A 356 -17.01 -3.07 -15.36
N TYR A 357 -16.89 -3.70 -16.53
CA TYR A 357 -16.72 -2.99 -17.80
C TYR A 357 -18.00 -2.92 -18.64
N GLY A 358 -18.98 -3.79 -18.40
CA GLY A 358 -20.16 -3.96 -19.25
C GLY A 358 -19.83 -4.49 -20.65
N LEU A 359 -18.66 -5.07 -20.85
CA LEU A 359 -18.19 -5.59 -22.14
C LEU A 359 -18.12 -7.11 -22.12
N GLY A 360 -18.43 -7.74 -23.27
CA GLY A 360 -18.19 -9.16 -23.47
C GLY A 360 -16.70 -9.50 -23.38
N LEU A 361 -16.37 -10.65 -22.79
CA LEU A 361 -15.00 -11.12 -22.64
C LEU A 361 -14.25 -11.21 -23.98
N GLY A 362 -14.94 -11.59 -25.06
CA GLY A 362 -14.36 -11.60 -26.41
C GLY A 362 -13.91 -10.21 -26.89
N ARG A 363 -14.71 -9.15 -26.64
CA ARG A 363 -14.33 -7.77 -27.00
C ARG A 363 -13.12 -7.27 -26.20
N LEU A 364 -12.97 -7.74 -24.96
CA LEU A 364 -11.81 -7.43 -24.14
C LEU A 364 -10.54 -8.12 -24.67
N LEU A 365 -10.65 -9.37 -25.14
CA LEU A 365 -9.54 -10.07 -25.80
C LEU A 365 -9.12 -9.37 -27.10
N ASP A 366 -10.07 -8.89 -27.91
CA ASP A 366 -9.75 -8.10 -29.11
C ASP A 366 -8.99 -6.81 -28.78
N ALA A 367 -9.41 -6.13 -27.70
CA ALA A 367 -8.75 -4.93 -27.19
C ALA A 367 -7.32 -5.23 -26.72
N LEU A 368 -7.10 -6.33 -26.01
CA LEU A 368 -5.76 -6.80 -25.60
C LEU A 368 -4.88 -7.13 -26.80
N ALA A 369 -5.39 -7.84 -27.80
CA ALA A 369 -4.66 -8.15 -29.03
C ALA A 369 -4.23 -6.88 -29.79
N ALA A 370 -5.11 -5.89 -29.88
CA ALA A 370 -4.81 -4.61 -30.50
C ALA A 370 -3.76 -3.80 -29.71
N LEU A 371 -3.84 -3.82 -28.37
CA LEU A 371 -2.84 -3.21 -27.49
C LEU A 371 -1.48 -3.89 -27.60
N ARG A 372 -1.43 -5.23 -27.65
CA ARG A 372 -0.19 -5.99 -27.85
C ARG A 372 0.55 -5.53 -29.09
N GLN A 373 -0.14 -5.40 -30.22
CA GLN A 373 0.48 -4.89 -31.45
C GLN A 373 1.02 -3.46 -31.29
N ALA A 374 0.31 -2.58 -30.55
CA ALA A 374 0.77 -1.23 -30.27
C ALA A 374 2.01 -1.21 -29.35
N ILE A 375 2.06 -2.12 -28.38
CA ILE A 375 3.21 -2.30 -27.47
C ILE A 375 4.43 -2.79 -28.25
N VAL A 376 4.31 -3.84 -29.06
CA VAL A 376 5.41 -4.37 -29.90
C VAL A 376 6.00 -3.28 -30.78
N ARG A 377 5.15 -2.49 -31.46
CA ARG A 377 5.60 -1.33 -32.25
C ARG A 377 6.30 -0.28 -31.37
N GLY A 378 5.72 0.03 -30.21
CA GLY A 378 6.29 1.01 -29.28
C GLY A 378 7.65 0.60 -28.70
N VAL A 379 7.86 -0.70 -28.44
CA VAL A 379 9.17 -1.26 -28.05
C VAL A 379 10.18 -1.02 -29.16
N ALA A 380 9.88 -1.43 -30.39
CA ALA A 380 10.77 -1.23 -31.53
C ALA A 380 11.07 0.26 -31.79
N ASP A 381 10.09 1.15 -31.63
CA ASP A 381 10.28 2.60 -31.74
C ASP A 381 11.24 3.13 -30.67
N ALA A 382 11.07 2.70 -29.41
CA ALA A 382 11.87 3.16 -28.29
C ALA A 382 13.32 2.67 -28.37
N GLU A 383 13.55 1.44 -28.83
CA GLU A 383 14.89 0.89 -29.04
C GLU A 383 15.59 1.58 -30.22
N ARG A 384 14.88 1.85 -31.32
CA ARG A 384 15.41 2.68 -32.42
C ARG A 384 15.75 4.10 -31.99
N ALA A 385 15.09 4.63 -30.97
CA ALA A 385 15.42 5.92 -30.35
C ALA A 385 16.59 5.85 -29.35
N GLY A 386 17.23 4.69 -29.18
CA GLY A 386 18.42 4.51 -28.34
C GLY A 386 18.14 4.46 -26.84
N LEU A 387 16.92 4.11 -26.41
CA LEU A 387 16.51 4.14 -25.00
C LEU A 387 16.92 2.90 -24.18
N GLY A 388 17.72 2.01 -24.77
CA GLY A 388 18.20 0.77 -24.15
C GLY A 388 17.34 -0.45 -24.51
N PRO A 389 17.57 -1.60 -23.86
CA PRO A 389 16.87 -2.86 -24.16
C PRO A 389 15.44 -2.87 -23.59
N ILE A 390 14.56 -2.04 -24.17
CA ILE A 390 13.18 -1.85 -23.71
C ILE A 390 12.38 -3.14 -23.80
N GLU A 391 12.64 -4.01 -24.79
CA GLU A 391 11.95 -5.30 -24.90
C GLU A 391 12.12 -6.13 -23.63
N ARG A 392 13.36 -6.26 -23.15
CA ARG A 392 13.68 -7.02 -21.93
C ARG A 392 12.94 -6.48 -20.72
N ASP A 393 12.88 -5.17 -20.57
CA ASP A 393 12.26 -4.52 -19.42
C ASP A 393 10.72 -4.62 -19.48
N VAL A 394 10.12 -4.55 -20.67
CA VAL A 394 8.69 -4.81 -20.91
C VAL A 394 8.33 -6.27 -20.64
N ARG A 395 9.15 -7.21 -21.13
CA ARG A 395 8.98 -8.65 -20.85
C ARG A 395 9.02 -8.92 -19.35
N ALA A 396 10.05 -8.42 -18.66
CA ALA A 396 10.19 -8.58 -17.22
C ALA A 396 9.02 -7.97 -16.44
N PHE A 397 8.47 -6.84 -16.89
CA PHE A 397 7.27 -6.25 -16.29
C PHE A 397 6.05 -7.17 -16.42
N PHE A 398 5.75 -7.62 -17.64
CA PHE A 398 4.55 -8.44 -17.87
C PHE A 398 4.63 -9.80 -17.20
N HIS A 399 5.76 -10.49 -17.30
CA HIS A 399 5.95 -11.80 -16.70
C HIS A 399 5.86 -11.73 -15.17
N HIS A 400 6.34 -10.65 -14.54
CA HIS A 400 6.14 -10.40 -13.11
C HIS A 400 4.66 -10.19 -12.76
N CYS A 401 3.96 -9.29 -13.47
CA CYS A 401 2.55 -9.03 -13.18
C CYS A 401 1.70 -10.29 -13.33
N PHE A 402 1.97 -11.08 -14.37
CA PHE A 402 1.21 -12.30 -14.61
C PHE A 402 1.52 -13.40 -13.61
N ALA A 403 2.78 -13.55 -13.18
CA ALA A 403 3.13 -14.45 -12.08
C ALA A 403 2.30 -14.13 -10.82
N THR A 404 2.11 -12.84 -10.51
CA THR A 404 1.28 -12.46 -9.35
C THR A 404 -0.21 -12.79 -9.53
N PHE A 405 -0.73 -12.88 -10.75
CA PHE A 405 -2.09 -13.41 -10.95
C PHE A 405 -2.15 -14.92 -10.74
N LEU A 406 -1.10 -15.65 -11.13
CA LEU A 406 -1.00 -17.07 -10.86
C LEU A 406 -0.90 -17.34 -9.35
N ASP A 407 -0.16 -16.52 -8.61
CA ASP A 407 -0.09 -16.60 -7.15
C ASP A 407 -1.51 -16.73 -6.54
N GLU A 408 -2.50 -15.97 -7.01
CA GLU A 408 -3.88 -16.03 -6.52
C GLU A 408 -4.62 -17.33 -6.83
N VAL A 409 -4.25 -18.00 -7.91
CA VAL A 409 -4.79 -19.30 -8.32
C VAL A 409 -4.14 -20.46 -7.55
N TYR A 410 -2.86 -20.33 -7.19
CA TYR A 410 -2.08 -21.41 -6.58
C TYR A 410 -1.95 -21.31 -5.06
N LEU A 411 -1.89 -20.10 -4.48
CA LEU A 411 -1.79 -19.88 -3.03
C LEU A 411 -2.88 -20.59 -2.21
N PRO A 412 -4.16 -20.61 -2.64
CA PRO A 412 -5.23 -21.30 -1.89
C PRO A 412 -5.01 -22.81 -1.71
N ASP A 413 -4.20 -23.44 -2.55
CA ASP A 413 -3.99 -24.88 -2.53
C ASP A 413 -2.69 -25.29 -1.84
N SER A 414 -1.93 -24.32 -1.31
CA SER A 414 -0.81 -24.66 -0.45
C SER A 414 -1.32 -25.42 0.79
N ALA A 415 -0.55 -26.40 1.28
CA ALA A 415 -0.94 -27.23 2.43
C ALA A 415 -1.23 -26.42 3.71
N VAL A 416 -0.78 -25.16 3.76
CA VAL A 416 -1.01 -24.22 4.87
C VAL A 416 -2.40 -23.55 4.79
N CYS A 417 -3.05 -23.59 3.63
CA CYS A 417 -4.29 -22.89 3.28
C CYS A 417 -5.54 -23.79 3.27
N ALA A 418 -5.48 -25.00 3.84
CA ALA A 418 -6.56 -26.01 3.83
C ALA A 418 -7.92 -25.54 4.42
N ARG A 419 -7.97 -24.36 5.06
CA ARG A 419 -9.16 -23.76 5.67
C ARG A 419 -9.95 -22.82 4.72
N GLY A 420 -9.54 -22.70 3.46
CA GLY A 420 -10.17 -21.84 2.47
C GLY A 420 -9.39 -20.54 2.21
N VAL A 421 -9.77 -19.80 1.18
CA VAL A 421 -9.06 -18.60 0.67
C VAL A 421 -8.99 -17.50 1.74
N ASP A 422 -10.06 -17.30 2.51
CA ASP A 422 -10.12 -16.28 3.55
C ASP A 422 -9.25 -16.62 4.77
N ALA A 423 -8.76 -17.85 4.86
CA ALA A 423 -7.93 -18.32 5.97
C ALA A 423 -6.44 -18.46 5.59
N ILE A 424 -6.03 -17.92 4.43
CA ILE A 424 -4.62 -17.80 4.05
C ILE A 424 -3.88 -17.01 5.16
N PRO A 425 -2.69 -17.46 5.61
CA PRO A 425 -1.93 -16.72 6.61
C PRO A 425 -1.62 -15.28 6.16
N LEU A 426 -1.63 -14.35 7.12
CA LEU A 426 -1.34 -12.94 6.83
C LEU A 426 0.05 -12.72 6.25
N GLU A 427 1.01 -13.58 6.59
CA GLU A 427 2.38 -13.52 6.07
C GLU A 427 2.45 -13.87 4.58
N GLU A 428 1.69 -14.88 4.14
CA GLU A 428 1.54 -15.23 2.71
C GLU A 428 0.84 -14.10 1.96
N THR A 429 -0.21 -13.56 2.57
CA THR A 429 -0.97 -12.44 2.01
C THR A 429 -0.09 -11.20 1.84
N ALA A 430 0.71 -10.84 2.86
CA ALA A 430 1.64 -9.73 2.79
C ALA A 430 2.71 -9.93 1.71
N TRP A 431 3.26 -11.14 1.59
CA TRP A 431 4.23 -11.50 0.55
C TRP A 431 3.65 -11.32 -0.86
N HIS A 432 2.46 -11.87 -1.11
CA HIS A 432 1.73 -11.76 -2.37
C HIS A 432 1.44 -10.29 -2.71
N TYR A 433 0.90 -9.55 -1.75
CA TYR A 433 0.48 -8.16 -1.95
C TYR A 433 1.64 -7.23 -2.29
N PHE A 434 2.80 -7.48 -1.66
CA PHE A 434 4.01 -6.77 -2.00
C PHE A 434 4.42 -7.01 -3.45
N ARG A 435 4.39 -8.27 -3.92
CA ARG A 435 4.68 -8.63 -5.31
C ARG A 435 3.67 -8.01 -6.27
N LYS A 436 2.36 -8.16 -6.01
CA LYS A 436 1.26 -7.68 -6.86
C LYS A 436 1.20 -6.17 -7.00
N ASN A 437 1.48 -5.42 -5.92
CA ASN A 437 1.26 -3.97 -5.92
C ASN A 437 2.56 -3.17 -5.91
N HIS A 438 3.43 -3.42 -4.93
CA HIS A 438 4.62 -2.60 -4.76
C HIS A 438 5.63 -2.86 -5.90
N LEU A 439 6.00 -4.12 -6.14
CA LEU A 439 6.97 -4.45 -7.19
C LEU A 439 6.47 -4.05 -8.58
N VAL A 440 5.19 -4.25 -8.88
CA VAL A 440 4.57 -3.82 -10.16
C VAL A 440 4.75 -2.31 -10.37
N MET A 441 4.41 -1.49 -9.37
CA MET A 441 4.59 -0.04 -9.47
C MET A 441 6.08 0.35 -9.61
N MET A 442 6.99 -0.30 -8.88
CA MET A 442 8.43 -0.03 -9.04
C MET A 442 8.94 -0.37 -10.45
N ARG A 443 8.56 -1.53 -11.00
CA ARG A 443 8.92 -1.93 -12.36
C ARG A 443 8.31 -1.00 -13.40
N TRP A 444 7.06 -0.56 -13.21
CA TRP A 444 6.43 0.43 -14.09
C TRP A 444 7.18 1.78 -14.06
N LEU A 445 7.56 2.27 -12.87
CA LEU A 445 8.33 3.50 -12.73
C LEU A 445 9.75 3.38 -13.29
N ASP A 446 10.40 2.22 -13.17
CA ASP A 446 11.69 1.92 -13.80
C ASP A 446 11.58 1.99 -15.33
N LEU A 447 10.62 1.27 -15.93
CA LEU A 447 10.34 1.30 -17.36
C LEU A 447 10.04 2.74 -17.81
N ARG A 448 9.21 3.46 -17.05
CA ARG A 448 8.83 4.84 -17.36
C ARG A 448 10.04 5.78 -17.31
N ALA A 449 10.93 5.64 -16.33
CA ALA A 449 12.16 6.43 -16.25
C ALA A 449 13.04 6.20 -17.48
N ARG A 450 13.22 4.94 -17.92
CA ARG A 450 14.00 4.61 -19.13
C ARG A 450 13.38 5.20 -20.38
N LEU A 451 12.07 5.10 -20.55
CA LEU A 451 11.35 5.70 -21.68
C LEU A 451 11.39 7.22 -21.66
N LEU A 452 11.60 7.82 -20.49
CA LEU A 452 11.88 9.25 -20.34
C LEU A 452 13.34 9.63 -20.63
N GLY A 453 14.23 8.65 -20.84
CA GLY A 453 15.67 8.84 -21.03
C GLY A 453 16.42 9.08 -19.73
N LEU A 454 15.85 8.70 -18.59
CA LEU A 454 16.44 8.84 -17.28
C LEU A 454 17.09 7.52 -16.85
N ALA A 455 18.17 7.61 -16.08
CA ALA A 455 18.74 6.45 -15.41
C ALA A 455 17.91 6.12 -14.14
N PRO A 456 17.24 4.96 -14.05
CA PRO A 456 16.42 4.63 -12.88
C PRO A 456 17.19 4.62 -11.56
N ARG A 457 18.49 4.27 -11.60
CA ARG A 457 19.37 4.28 -10.42
C ARG A 457 19.39 5.65 -9.72
N ALA A 458 19.43 6.75 -10.48
CA ALA A 458 19.41 8.11 -9.95
C ALA A 458 18.08 8.50 -9.28
N HIS A 459 17.04 7.70 -9.48
CA HIS A 459 15.69 7.92 -8.96
C HIS A 459 15.22 6.82 -8.01
N ALA A 460 16.12 5.92 -7.61
CA ALA A 460 15.77 4.71 -6.88
C ALA A 460 14.92 4.93 -5.62
N ARG A 461 15.27 5.97 -4.85
CA ARG A 461 14.52 6.36 -3.65
C ARG A 461 13.09 6.78 -3.97
N ALA A 462 12.89 7.56 -5.03
CA ALA A 462 11.57 8.01 -5.44
C ALA A 462 10.74 6.83 -5.97
N ILE A 463 11.34 5.97 -6.80
CA ILE A 463 10.73 4.74 -7.31
C ILE A 463 10.23 3.86 -6.17
N ARG A 464 11.10 3.56 -5.18
CA ARG A 464 10.72 2.72 -4.02
C ARG A 464 9.55 3.28 -3.23
N ARG A 465 9.57 4.58 -2.94
CA ARG A 465 8.50 5.25 -2.16
C ARG A 465 7.17 5.25 -2.88
N TRP A 466 7.19 5.58 -4.16
CA TRP A 466 5.97 5.62 -4.97
C TRP A 466 5.43 4.22 -5.24
N GLY A 467 6.30 3.22 -5.25
CA GLY A 467 5.92 1.83 -5.15
C GLY A 467 4.97 1.52 -3.99
N TYR A 468 5.29 1.99 -2.78
CA TYR A 468 4.41 1.83 -1.61
C TYR A 468 3.09 2.61 -1.70
N VAL A 469 2.99 3.65 -2.54
CA VAL A 469 1.72 4.37 -2.74
C VAL A 469 0.67 3.42 -3.31
N LEU A 470 1.01 2.59 -4.30
CA LEU A 470 0.08 1.60 -4.82
C LEU A 470 -0.25 0.50 -3.79
N ALA A 471 0.73 0.05 -3.01
CA ALA A 471 0.48 -0.91 -1.92
C ALA A 471 -0.54 -0.38 -0.90
N THR A 472 -0.45 0.90 -0.52
CA THR A 472 -1.47 1.51 0.35
C THR A 472 -2.83 1.65 -0.32
N PHE A 473 -2.88 1.62 -1.65
CA PHE A 473 -4.13 1.70 -2.38
C PHE A 473 -4.89 0.39 -2.37
N GLN A 474 -4.17 -0.72 -2.52
CA GLN A 474 -4.77 -2.04 -2.42
C GLN A 474 -5.48 -2.26 -1.09
N ILE A 475 -4.94 -1.76 0.03
CA ILE A 475 -5.57 -1.95 1.36
C ILE A 475 -7.02 -1.42 1.41
N PHE A 476 -7.32 -0.28 0.76
CA PHE A 476 -8.71 0.20 0.75
C PHE A 476 -9.54 -0.40 -0.39
N ASP A 477 -8.92 -0.83 -1.49
CA ASP A 477 -9.66 -1.52 -2.56
C ASP A 477 -10.11 -2.89 -2.03
N ASP A 478 -9.28 -3.61 -1.27
CA ASP A 478 -9.69 -4.81 -0.53
C ASP A 478 -10.87 -4.56 0.42
N LEU A 479 -10.85 -3.46 1.18
CA LEU A 479 -11.97 -3.10 2.05
C LEU A 479 -13.27 -2.90 1.25
N LYS A 480 -13.18 -2.42 0.01
CA LYS A 480 -14.34 -2.29 -0.87
C LYS A 480 -14.74 -3.61 -1.52
N ASP A 481 -13.77 -4.45 -1.81
CA ASP A 481 -13.97 -5.69 -2.53
C ASP A 481 -14.27 -6.86 -1.59
N ILE A 482 -14.40 -6.61 -0.27
CA ILE A 482 -14.91 -7.57 0.73
C ILE A 482 -16.02 -8.47 0.17
N PRO A 483 -17.13 -7.96 -0.42
CA PRO A 483 -18.20 -8.83 -0.92
C PRO A 483 -17.82 -9.59 -2.20
N LEU A 484 -16.92 -9.04 -3.02
CA LEU A 484 -16.49 -9.64 -4.28
C LEU A 484 -15.47 -10.76 -4.07
N ASP A 485 -14.62 -10.60 -3.06
CA ASP A 485 -13.47 -11.47 -2.83
C ASP A 485 -13.76 -12.55 -1.80
N LEU A 486 -14.82 -12.39 -0.99
CA LEU A 486 -15.22 -13.34 0.05
C LEU A 486 -15.25 -14.77 -0.49
N ARG A 487 -14.39 -15.64 0.04
CA ARG A 487 -14.19 -17.05 -0.34
C ARG A 487 -13.67 -17.29 -1.77
N HIS A 488 -13.45 -16.24 -2.54
CA HIS A 488 -13.08 -16.30 -3.95
C HIS A 488 -11.61 -15.94 -4.19
N GLN A 489 -11.10 -14.87 -3.57
CA GLN A 489 -9.75 -14.34 -3.83
C GLN A 489 -9.06 -13.89 -2.53
N PRO A 490 -7.71 -13.90 -2.48
CA PRO A 490 -6.98 -13.30 -1.37
C PRO A 490 -7.37 -11.81 -1.22
N ASN A 491 -7.67 -11.40 0.02
CA ASN A 491 -8.15 -10.08 0.39
C ASN A 491 -7.68 -9.74 1.82
N TYR A 492 -6.76 -8.79 1.94
CA TYR A 492 -6.08 -8.48 3.20
C TYR A 492 -7.06 -8.24 4.37
N ALA A 493 -8.18 -7.57 4.12
CA ALA A 493 -9.18 -7.31 5.15
C ALA A 493 -9.88 -8.60 5.63
N LEU A 494 -10.21 -9.50 4.71
CA LEU A 494 -10.83 -10.80 5.03
C LEU A 494 -9.86 -11.72 5.76
N GLN A 495 -8.61 -11.88 5.29
CA GLN A 495 -7.62 -12.70 5.99
C GLN A 495 -7.29 -12.13 7.38
N LEU A 496 -7.24 -10.80 7.51
CA LEU A 496 -7.05 -10.13 8.79
C LEU A 496 -8.22 -10.42 9.75
N ALA A 497 -9.45 -10.26 9.28
CA ALA A 497 -10.64 -10.55 10.07
C ALA A 497 -10.69 -12.03 10.48
N ALA A 498 -10.46 -12.96 9.55
CA ALA A 498 -10.47 -14.39 9.83
C ALA A 498 -9.37 -14.80 10.82
N ALA A 499 -8.16 -14.24 10.69
CA ALA A 499 -7.02 -14.59 11.53
C ALA A 499 -7.07 -13.98 12.93
N ARG A 500 -7.55 -12.74 13.07
CA ARG A 500 -7.44 -11.95 14.31
C ARG A 500 -8.78 -11.58 14.94
N PHE A 501 -9.85 -11.46 14.16
CA PHE A 501 -11.16 -10.98 14.61
C PHE A 501 -12.31 -11.89 14.14
N PRO A 502 -12.36 -13.17 14.57
CA PRO A 502 -13.30 -14.16 14.01
C PRO A 502 -14.78 -13.75 14.12
N SER A 503 -15.15 -12.98 15.14
CA SER A 503 -16.51 -12.46 15.29
C SER A 503 -16.87 -11.40 14.23
N GLU A 504 -15.91 -10.56 13.83
CA GLU A 504 -16.09 -9.57 12.77
C GLU A 504 -16.13 -10.28 11.41
N TYR A 505 -15.27 -11.26 11.19
CA TYR A 505 -15.30 -12.11 9.99
C TYR A 505 -16.66 -12.81 9.82
N ALA A 506 -17.17 -13.45 10.88
CA ALA A 506 -18.48 -14.10 10.83
C ALA A 506 -19.63 -13.11 10.54
N TRP A 507 -19.49 -11.83 10.93
CA TRP A 507 -20.43 -10.80 10.53
C TRP A 507 -20.28 -10.42 9.05
N LEU A 508 -19.06 -10.25 8.56
CA LEU A 508 -18.78 -9.96 7.14
C LEU A 508 -19.35 -11.04 6.24
N GLU A 509 -19.15 -12.33 6.59
CA GLU A 509 -19.76 -13.45 5.89
C GLU A 509 -21.28 -13.31 5.82
N ARG A 510 -21.95 -13.20 6.97
CA ARG A 510 -23.43 -13.08 7.00
C ARG A 510 -23.95 -11.84 6.27
N ALA A 511 -23.20 -10.73 6.27
CA ALA A 511 -23.63 -9.47 5.68
C ALA A 511 -23.48 -9.44 4.15
N PHE A 512 -22.56 -10.24 3.60
CA PHE A 512 -22.09 -10.14 2.22
C PHE A 512 -22.08 -11.46 1.43
N ASP A 513 -22.42 -12.61 2.03
CA ASP A 513 -22.33 -13.97 1.43
C ASP A 513 -22.86 -14.08 -0.02
N ASP A 514 -24.00 -13.42 -0.29
CA ASP A 514 -24.70 -13.52 -1.58
C ASP A 514 -24.56 -12.26 -2.46
N ARG A 515 -23.60 -11.38 -2.17
CA ARG A 515 -23.49 -10.09 -2.90
C ARG A 515 -22.52 -10.16 -4.05
N SER A 516 -23.02 -9.88 -5.25
CA SER A 516 -22.22 -9.76 -6.47
C SER A 516 -21.63 -8.35 -6.70
N ARG A 517 -21.63 -7.48 -5.69
CA ARG A 517 -21.15 -6.09 -5.80
C ARG A 517 -20.33 -5.71 -4.57
N GLY A 518 -19.25 -4.96 -4.80
CA GLY A 518 -18.42 -4.40 -3.74
C GLY A 518 -19.20 -3.48 -2.77
N VAL A 519 -18.59 -3.19 -1.63
CA VAL A 519 -19.11 -2.30 -0.59
C VAL A 519 -19.56 -0.98 -1.22
N SER A 520 -20.84 -0.66 -1.03
CA SER A 520 -21.41 0.60 -1.47
C SER A 520 -21.06 1.74 -0.50
N ARG A 521 -21.29 2.97 -0.93
CA ARG A 521 -21.24 4.17 -0.06
C ARG A 521 -22.14 4.05 1.19
N GLN A 522 -23.20 3.25 1.15
CA GLN A 522 -24.07 3.04 2.31
C GLN A 522 -23.51 1.97 3.25
N ASP A 523 -22.81 0.99 2.70
CA ASP A 523 -22.24 -0.12 3.47
C ASP A 523 -21.02 0.30 4.30
N VAL A 524 -20.25 1.32 3.89
CA VAL A 524 -19.04 1.77 4.61
C VAL A 524 -19.30 2.00 6.10
N LEU A 525 -20.36 2.74 6.45
CA LEU A 525 -20.69 2.99 7.85
C LEU A 525 -21.05 1.70 8.60
N ARG A 526 -21.66 0.72 7.92
CA ARG A 526 -21.97 -0.59 8.52
C ARG A 526 -20.70 -1.35 8.82
N VAL A 527 -19.77 -1.38 7.87
CA VAL A 527 -18.46 -2.04 8.03
C VAL A 527 -17.66 -1.37 9.15
N ASP A 528 -17.62 -0.02 9.19
CA ASP A 528 -16.95 0.73 10.26
C ASP A 528 -17.54 0.48 11.66
N LEU A 529 -18.83 0.14 11.76
CA LEU A 529 -19.47 -0.13 13.05
C LEU A 529 -19.44 -1.61 13.45
N CYS A 530 -19.49 -2.54 12.49
CA CYS A 530 -19.63 -3.97 12.77
C CYS A 530 -18.33 -4.77 12.58
N ALA A 531 -17.33 -4.23 11.87
CA ALA A 531 -15.98 -4.77 11.76
C ALA A 531 -14.89 -3.73 12.14
N PRO A 532 -15.02 -3.03 13.29
CA PRO A 532 -14.19 -1.88 13.59
C PRO A 532 -12.70 -2.20 13.82
N GLN A 533 -12.38 -3.38 14.37
CA GLN A 533 -10.98 -3.76 14.59
C GLN A 533 -10.27 -4.07 13.28
N THR A 534 -10.97 -4.75 12.37
CA THR A 534 -10.50 -5.04 11.01
C THR A 534 -10.19 -3.75 10.26
N VAL A 535 -11.14 -2.81 10.23
CA VAL A 535 -10.94 -1.50 9.59
C VAL A 535 -9.79 -0.72 10.23
N LEU A 536 -9.70 -0.70 11.56
CA LEU A 536 -8.62 0.01 12.26
C LEU A 536 -7.24 -0.56 11.91
N GLU A 537 -7.08 -1.89 11.88
CA GLU A 537 -5.82 -2.53 11.52
C GLU A 537 -5.42 -2.24 10.06
N CYS A 538 -6.38 -2.24 9.12
CA CYS A 538 -6.13 -1.78 7.74
C CYS A 538 -5.65 -0.31 7.71
N ILE A 539 -6.28 0.57 8.49
CA ILE A 539 -5.86 1.97 8.63
C ILE A 539 -4.46 2.06 9.24
N ARG A 540 -4.15 1.28 10.27
CA ARG A 540 -2.83 1.21 10.92
C ARG A 540 -1.76 0.80 9.91
N LEU A 541 -1.99 -0.27 9.15
CA LEU A 541 -1.04 -0.73 8.14
C LEU A 541 -0.76 0.37 7.11
N SER A 542 -1.82 0.94 6.54
CA SER A 542 -1.69 2.00 5.53
C SER A 542 -0.97 3.23 6.08
N ARG A 543 -1.27 3.60 7.34
CA ARG A 543 -0.63 4.72 8.04
C ARG A 543 0.84 4.44 8.33
N LEU A 544 1.20 3.22 8.75
CA LEU A 544 2.59 2.83 9.00
C LEU A 544 3.42 2.97 7.72
N VAL A 545 2.92 2.46 6.59
CA VAL A 545 3.57 2.63 5.28
C VAL A 545 3.77 4.11 4.95
N ALA A 546 2.72 4.92 5.13
CA ALA A 546 2.79 6.36 4.84
C ALA A 546 3.75 7.11 5.77
N LEU A 547 3.81 6.77 7.05
CA LEU A 547 4.74 7.39 8.01
C LEU A 547 6.20 7.05 7.69
N ALA A 548 6.48 5.79 7.36
CA ALA A 548 7.83 5.31 7.10
C ALA A 548 8.38 5.70 5.71
N HIS A 549 7.54 5.73 4.68
CA HIS A 549 8.01 5.82 3.30
C HIS A 549 7.62 7.11 2.58
N PHE A 550 6.47 7.72 2.88
CA PHE A 550 5.98 8.82 2.05
C PHE A 550 6.66 10.15 2.34
N ASP A 551 7.02 10.82 1.25
CA ASP A 551 7.26 12.26 1.28
C ASP A 551 5.93 13.02 1.30
N TYR A 552 6.02 14.35 1.24
CA TYR A 552 4.84 15.21 1.31
C TYR A 552 3.85 14.96 0.15
N VAL A 553 4.34 14.76 -1.09
CA VAL A 553 3.47 14.60 -2.27
C VAL A 553 2.79 13.24 -2.23
N ALA A 554 3.55 12.18 -1.94
CA ALA A 554 2.99 10.85 -1.75
C ALA A 554 1.96 10.83 -0.61
N THR A 555 2.21 11.55 0.50
CA THR A 555 1.25 11.69 1.61
C THR A 555 -0.04 12.38 1.16
N TYR A 556 0.04 13.41 0.32
CA TYR A 556 -1.15 14.08 -0.19
C TYR A 556 -1.97 13.18 -1.12
N ALA A 557 -1.31 12.47 -2.04
CA ALA A 557 -1.97 11.51 -2.92
C ALA A 557 -2.67 10.40 -2.13
N TRP A 558 -1.98 9.85 -1.12
CA TRP A 558 -2.50 8.88 -0.18
C TRP A 558 -3.71 9.38 0.60
N ASP A 559 -3.60 10.53 1.27
CA ASP A 559 -4.69 11.10 2.06
C ASP A 559 -5.93 11.38 1.20
N GLN A 560 -5.75 11.99 0.02
CA GLN A 560 -6.86 12.26 -0.90
C GLN A 560 -7.58 10.97 -1.31
N ARG A 561 -6.85 9.90 -1.59
CA ARG A 561 -7.45 8.62 -1.99
C ARG A 561 -8.20 7.98 -0.82
N TRP A 562 -7.63 7.91 0.38
CA TRP A 562 -8.33 7.41 1.57
C TRP A 562 -9.59 8.20 1.92
N ARG A 563 -9.52 9.53 1.76
CA ARG A 563 -10.66 10.41 1.98
C ARG A 563 -11.77 10.14 1.00
N ARG A 564 -11.48 10.18 -0.30
CA ARG A 564 -12.50 9.93 -1.32
C ARG A 564 -13.06 8.52 -1.21
N SER A 565 -12.23 7.52 -0.92
CA SER A 565 -12.67 6.13 -0.92
C SER A 565 -13.44 5.71 0.33
N TRP A 566 -12.93 6.00 1.53
CA TRP A 566 -13.40 5.33 2.76
C TRP A 566 -13.79 6.30 3.88
N THR A 567 -13.12 7.44 4.03
CA THR A 567 -13.30 8.30 5.22
C THR A 567 -14.13 9.56 4.95
N SER A 568 -14.59 9.78 3.72
CA SER A 568 -15.53 10.86 3.36
C SER A 568 -16.61 10.34 2.42
N ARG A 569 -17.86 10.57 2.81
CA ARG A 569 -19.02 10.17 2.02
C ARG A 569 -19.10 10.95 0.69
N ARG A 570 -18.65 12.21 0.61
CA ARG A 570 -18.70 13.00 -0.64
C ARG A 570 -17.57 12.58 -1.60
N GLY A 571 -17.93 12.24 -2.84
CA GLY A 571 -16.97 11.84 -3.87
C GLY A 571 -16.44 10.40 -3.74
N SER A 572 -17.15 9.55 -2.99
CA SER A 572 -16.86 8.11 -2.88
C SER A 572 -17.31 7.36 -4.13
N PHE A 573 -16.43 6.48 -4.60
CA PHE A 573 -16.68 5.60 -5.74
C PHE A 573 -17.68 4.51 -5.32
N ASN A 574 -18.49 4.01 -6.26
CA ASN A 574 -19.62 3.08 -6.05
C ASN A 574 -20.89 3.77 -5.53
N GLU A 575 -21.37 4.79 -6.27
CA GLU A 575 -22.74 5.26 -6.10
C GLU A 575 -23.71 4.14 -6.46
N GLU A 576 -24.65 3.83 -5.58
CA GLU A 576 -25.79 3.01 -5.98
C GLU A 576 -26.55 3.75 -7.10
N ARG A 577 -26.65 3.14 -8.29
CA ARG A 577 -27.84 3.38 -9.08
C ARG A 577 -29.00 2.86 -8.23
N PRO A 578 -29.99 3.69 -7.88
CA PRO A 578 -31.13 3.21 -7.12
C PRO A 578 -31.75 2.05 -7.92
N PRO A 579 -32.06 0.90 -7.28
CA PRO A 579 -32.81 -0.14 -7.96
C PRO A 579 -34.13 0.44 -8.45
N ALA A 580 -34.59 0.01 -9.62
CA ALA A 580 -35.95 0.28 -10.08
C ALA A 580 -36.90 -0.47 -9.12
N GLY A 581 -37.35 0.21 -8.08
CA GLY A 581 -38.11 -0.37 -6.96
C GLY A 581 -37.41 -0.08 -5.64
N GLY A 582 -37.82 1.02 -5.00
CA GLY A 582 -37.30 1.43 -3.71
C GLY A 582 -37.70 0.45 -2.61
N ALA A 583 -36.76 -0.37 -2.16
CA ALA A 583 -36.78 -0.95 -0.82
C ALA A 583 -35.41 -1.59 -0.54
N ARG A 584 -34.68 -1.03 0.44
CA ARG A 584 -33.89 -1.73 1.47
C ARG A 584 -32.96 -0.72 2.16
N GLY A 585 -33.57 0.09 3.03
CA GLY A 585 -32.88 0.83 4.08
C GLY A 585 -33.60 0.52 5.38
N GLY A 586 -33.06 -0.38 6.19
CA GLY A 586 -33.67 -0.74 7.46
C GLY A 586 -33.12 -2.06 7.98
N GLU A 587 -32.83 -2.10 9.27
CA GLU A 587 -32.31 -3.23 10.06
C GLU A 587 -30.78 -3.33 10.16
N LEU A 588 -30.24 -2.70 11.20
CA LEU A 588 -28.86 -2.92 11.68
C LEU A 588 -28.74 -3.04 13.19
N LEU A 589 -29.74 -2.61 13.94
CA LEU A 589 -29.81 -2.77 15.39
C LEU A 589 -31.29 -3.02 15.65
N GLY A 590 -31.66 -4.06 16.40
CA GLY A 590 -33.07 -4.41 16.65
C GLY A 590 -33.94 -3.16 16.82
N GLY A 591 -34.80 -2.90 15.84
CA GLY A 591 -35.77 -1.80 15.86
C GLY A 591 -35.25 -0.36 15.70
N GLY A 592 -34.15 -0.08 14.98
CA GLY A 592 -33.75 1.31 14.70
C GLY A 592 -33.10 1.53 13.33
N GLU A 593 -33.60 2.52 12.58
CA GLU A 593 -32.91 3.10 11.42
C GLU A 593 -31.48 3.51 11.79
N LEU A 594 -30.51 3.33 10.88
CA LEU A 594 -29.31 4.18 10.91
C LEU A 594 -29.83 5.62 10.92
N PRO A 595 -29.35 6.54 11.79
CA PRO A 595 -29.93 7.88 11.88
C PRO A 595 -29.81 8.62 10.54
N GLY A 596 -30.79 8.46 9.66
CA GLY A 596 -30.91 9.13 8.39
C GLY A 596 -31.50 10.48 8.67
N GLY A 597 -30.75 11.55 8.35
CA GLY A 597 -31.33 12.89 8.20
C GLY A 597 -31.89 13.56 9.46
N GLY A 598 -31.04 13.99 10.40
CA GLY A 598 -31.48 14.99 11.40
C GLY A 598 -30.62 15.17 12.65
N GLY A 599 -30.14 14.08 13.24
CA GLY A 599 -29.52 14.09 14.59
C GLY A 599 -28.28 14.98 14.78
N ASP A 600 -28.10 15.47 15.99
CA ASP A 600 -26.96 16.29 16.45
C ASP A 600 -25.65 15.48 16.36
N ALA A 601 -24.50 16.16 16.24
CA ALA A 601 -23.20 15.49 16.12
C ALA A 601 -22.86 14.68 17.38
N LEU A 602 -23.37 15.12 18.53
CA LEU A 602 -23.26 14.43 19.82
C LEU A 602 -24.01 13.08 19.79
N ASP A 603 -25.27 13.06 19.36
CA ASP A 603 -26.09 11.83 19.34
C ASP A 603 -25.44 10.74 18.49
N ARG A 604 -24.85 11.13 17.35
CA ARG A 604 -24.11 10.21 16.48
C ARG A 604 -22.82 9.72 17.12
N ALA A 605 -22.09 10.57 17.82
CA ALA A 605 -20.88 10.15 18.53
C ALA A 605 -21.20 9.04 19.55
N PHE A 606 -22.30 9.21 20.29
CA PHE A 606 -22.78 8.19 21.23
C PHE A 606 -23.34 6.94 20.54
N ALA A 607 -23.97 7.08 19.36
CA ALA A 607 -24.32 5.91 18.55
C ALA A 607 -23.07 5.14 18.08
N CYS A 608 -22.01 5.84 17.66
CA CYS A 608 -20.74 5.22 17.32
C CYS A 608 -20.14 4.51 18.54
N PHE A 609 -20.07 5.16 19.71
CA PHE A 609 -19.56 4.53 20.93
C PHE A 609 -20.29 3.25 21.30
N ARG A 610 -21.62 3.19 21.09
CA ARG A 610 -22.40 1.96 21.31
C ARG A 610 -22.09 0.90 20.25
N GLY A 611 -22.00 1.29 18.98
CA GLY A 611 -21.69 0.38 17.88
C GLY A 611 -20.27 -0.22 17.97
N THR A 612 -19.31 0.54 18.47
CA THR A 612 -17.89 0.16 18.52
C THR A 612 -17.44 -0.32 19.91
N VAL A 613 -18.36 -0.81 20.76
CA VAL A 613 -18.03 -1.29 22.12
C VAL A 613 -16.98 -2.39 22.13
N GLY A 614 -16.93 -3.26 21.10
CA GLY A 614 -15.88 -4.27 20.97
C GLY A 614 -14.49 -3.65 20.83
N LEU A 615 -14.38 -2.57 20.05
CA LEU A 615 -13.15 -1.80 19.88
C LEU A 615 -12.77 -1.03 21.15
N GLU A 616 -13.76 -0.46 21.86
CA GLU A 616 -13.55 0.21 23.16
C GLU A 616 -12.97 -0.75 24.20
N ARG A 617 -13.43 -2.01 24.24
CA ARG A 617 -12.84 -3.02 25.14
C ARG A 617 -11.40 -3.35 24.78
N ALA A 618 -11.08 -3.42 23.50
CA ALA A 618 -9.74 -3.76 23.02
C ALA A 618 -8.72 -2.63 23.27
N LEU A 619 -9.13 -1.37 23.10
CA LEU A 619 -8.24 -0.21 23.17
C LEU A 619 -8.40 0.65 24.43
N GLY A 620 -9.40 0.34 25.26
CA GLY A 620 -9.91 1.25 26.27
C GLY A 620 -10.41 2.57 25.69
N ALA A 621 -10.51 3.59 26.55
CA ALA A 621 -10.78 4.96 26.15
C ALA A 621 -9.52 5.69 25.68
N SER A 622 -8.68 5.04 24.88
CA SER A 622 -7.44 5.63 24.35
C SER A 622 -7.72 6.72 23.30
N ASP A 623 -6.70 7.51 23.00
CA ASP A 623 -6.78 8.52 21.94
C ASP A 623 -7.07 7.89 20.57
N GLU A 624 -6.57 6.67 20.34
CA GLU A 624 -6.78 5.95 19.09
C GLU A 624 -8.23 5.51 18.92
N TYR A 625 -8.88 5.05 20.00
CA TYR A 625 -10.31 4.76 19.98
C TYR A 625 -11.14 6.00 19.65
N LEU A 626 -10.87 7.13 20.32
CA LEU A 626 -11.57 8.39 20.03
C LEU A 626 -11.28 8.92 18.61
N ALA A 627 -10.05 8.74 18.12
CA ALA A 627 -9.67 9.08 16.76
C ALA A 627 -10.43 8.24 15.73
N TYR A 628 -10.63 6.94 15.98
CA TYR A 628 -11.45 6.07 15.13
C TYR A 628 -12.90 6.56 15.08
N VAL A 629 -13.52 6.80 16.24
CA VAL A 629 -14.89 7.34 16.32
C VAL A 629 -15.00 8.67 15.58
N LEU A 630 -14.00 9.54 15.66
CA LEU A 630 -13.97 10.78 14.91
C LEU A 630 -13.98 10.53 13.38
N GLU A 631 -13.25 9.54 12.87
CA GLU A 631 -13.25 9.22 11.43
C GLU A 631 -14.61 8.71 10.97
N VAL A 632 -15.25 7.84 11.75
CA VAL A 632 -16.62 7.34 11.47
C VAL A 632 -17.61 8.51 11.41
N LEU A 633 -17.53 9.45 12.36
CA LEU A 633 -18.36 10.67 12.34
C LEU A 633 -18.07 11.57 11.15
N ALA A 634 -16.80 11.70 10.79
CA ALA A 634 -16.36 12.55 9.70
C ALA A 634 -16.80 12.03 8.32
N TYR A 635 -17.07 10.72 8.20
CA TYR A 635 -17.60 10.12 6.97
C TYR A 635 -18.88 10.84 6.54
N GLU A 636 -19.84 11.00 7.45
CA GLU A 636 -21.14 11.58 7.11
C GLU A 636 -21.21 13.10 7.24
N ARG A 637 -20.61 13.68 8.28
CA ARG A 637 -20.75 15.11 8.62
C ARG A 637 -19.42 15.74 9.04
N PRO A 638 -18.56 16.13 8.09
CA PRO A 638 -17.27 16.72 8.43
C PRO A 638 -17.37 18.16 8.97
N TRP A 639 -18.49 18.88 8.75
CA TRP A 639 -18.60 20.30 9.09
C TRP A 639 -18.50 20.64 10.60
N PRO A 640 -19.24 19.97 11.51
CA PRO A 640 -19.08 20.20 12.95
C PRO A 640 -17.64 19.94 13.43
N LEU A 641 -16.94 19.01 12.80
CA LEU A 641 -15.55 18.67 13.10
C LEU A 641 -14.58 19.74 12.58
N TYR A 642 -14.81 20.34 11.40
CA TYR A 642 -14.06 21.51 10.96
C TYR A 642 -14.18 22.67 11.94
N LEU A 643 -15.39 22.92 12.45
CA LEU A 643 -15.58 23.92 13.50
C LEU A 643 -14.84 23.53 14.78
N ALA A 644 -14.79 22.25 15.16
CA ALA A 644 -14.07 21.77 16.35
C ALA A 644 -12.54 21.91 16.24
N ALA A 645 -12.00 21.95 15.03
CA ALA A 645 -10.59 22.24 14.79
C ALA A 645 -10.20 23.71 15.04
N LEU A 646 -11.16 24.64 15.00
CA LEU A 646 -10.93 26.06 15.28
C LEU A 646 -10.71 26.33 16.78
N PRO A 647 -9.96 27.39 17.16
CA PRO A 647 -9.35 28.43 16.30
C PRO A 647 -8.03 28.02 15.64
N ASN A 648 -7.57 26.76 15.78
CA ASN A 648 -6.31 26.33 15.20
C ASN A 648 -6.46 26.08 13.68
N VAL A 649 -6.20 27.12 12.89
CA VAL A 649 -6.29 27.08 11.41
C VAL A 649 -5.41 25.98 10.81
N ARG A 650 -4.22 25.74 11.39
CA ARG A 650 -3.33 24.65 10.93
C ARG A 650 -3.98 23.28 11.14
N ARG A 651 -4.64 23.06 12.28
CA ARG A 651 -5.39 21.83 12.56
C ARG A 651 -6.57 21.68 11.60
N ALA A 652 -7.32 22.75 11.35
CA ALA A 652 -8.42 22.75 10.39
C ALA A 652 -7.94 22.41 8.96
N TYR A 653 -6.83 23.03 8.52
CA TYR A 653 -6.21 22.73 7.23
C TYR A 653 -5.75 21.26 7.14
N ARG A 654 -5.07 20.74 8.17
CA ARG A 654 -4.66 19.33 8.22
C ARG A 654 -5.87 18.40 8.18
N PHE A 655 -6.92 18.70 8.92
CA PHE A 655 -8.15 17.89 8.89
C PHE A 655 -8.83 17.94 7.51
N LEU A 656 -8.70 19.05 6.78
CA LEU A 656 -9.22 19.21 5.43
C LEU A 656 -8.35 18.55 4.35
N THR A 657 -7.06 18.32 4.56
CA THR A 657 -6.13 17.99 3.45
C THR A 657 -5.10 16.90 3.74
N MET A 658 -4.92 16.54 5.00
CA MET A 658 -3.88 15.63 5.53
C MET A 658 -4.42 14.90 6.78
N ARG A 659 -5.70 14.53 6.78
CA ARG A 659 -6.42 14.01 7.94
C ARG A 659 -5.83 12.69 8.43
N MET A 660 -5.49 11.81 7.51
CA MET A 660 -4.86 10.53 7.80
C MET A 660 -3.42 10.68 8.32
N ARG A 661 -2.83 11.89 8.23
CA ARG A 661 -1.53 12.23 8.83
C ARG A 661 -1.64 12.85 10.23
N MET A 662 -2.85 13.16 10.70
CA MET A 662 -3.05 13.71 12.06
C MET A 662 -2.90 12.60 13.09
N SER A 663 -2.19 12.84 14.19
CA SER A 663 -2.02 11.85 15.27
C SER A 663 -3.36 11.48 15.91
N ALA A 664 -3.39 10.33 16.60
CA ALA A 664 -4.56 9.93 17.36
C ALA A 664 -4.92 11.00 18.40
N ALA A 665 -3.94 11.52 19.13
CA ALA A 665 -4.13 12.60 20.12
C ALA A 665 -4.75 13.87 19.50
N GLU A 666 -4.26 14.30 18.33
CA GLU A 666 -4.82 15.48 17.64
C GLU A 666 -6.30 15.29 17.28
N LYS A 667 -6.71 14.07 16.90
CA LYS A 667 -8.10 13.75 16.55
C LYS A 667 -8.97 13.56 17.81
N ALA A 668 -8.47 12.87 18.82
CA ALA A 668 -9.16 12.71 20.10
C ALA A 668 -9.51 14.07 20.70
N GLU A 669 -8.55 15.00 20.73
CA GLU A 669 -8.77 16.37 21.23
C GLU A 669 -9.86 17.11 20.42
N MET A 670 -9.94 16.88 19.11
CA MET A 670 -11.01 17.45 18.27
C MET A 670 -12.39 16.88 18.63
N LEU A 671 -12.49 15.57 18.86
CA LEU A 671 -13.74 14.93 19.27
C LEU A 671 -14.17 15.42 20.65
N GLU A 672 -13.25 15.47 21.62
CA GLU A 672 -13.52 15.95 22.97
C GLU A 672 -13.99 17.41 22.97
N ARG A 673 -13.34 18.29 22.18
CA ARG A 673 -13.79 19.68 21.99
C ARG A 673 -15.19 19.75 21.36
N LEU A 674 -15.51 18.86 20.43
CA LEU A 674 -16.85 18.80 19.84
C LEU A 674 -17.89 18.43 20.90
N LEU A 675 -17.62 17.40 21.71
CA LEU A 675 -18.51 16.91 22.76
C LEU A 675 -18.70 17.95 23.88
N ALA A 676 -17.64 18.65 24.28
CA ALA A 676 -17.65 19.65 25.34
C ALA A 676 -18.49 20.90 25.02
N ARG A 677 -18.89 21.12 23.75
CA ARG A 677 -19.72 22.29 23.36
C ARG A 677 -21.13 22.27 23.93
N ARG A 678 -21.64 21.11 24.37
CA ARG A 678 -23.01 20.93 24.86
C ARG A 678 -23.01 20.16 26.20
N PRO A 679 -22.47 20.75 27.29
CA PRO A 679 -22.20 20.03 28.53
C PRO A 679 -23.43 19.38 29.17
N ALA A 680 -24.60 20.02 29.11
CA ALA A 680 -25.84 19.44 29.66
C ALA A 680 -26.29 18.18 28.90
N ARG A 681 -26.21 18.20 27.57
CA ARG A 681 -26.51 17.01 26.74
C ARG A 681 -25.46 15.92 26.90
N LEU A 682 -24.19 16.32 27.02
CA LEU A 682 -23.10 15.40 27.26
C LEU A 682 -23.29 14.64 28.57
N ALA A 683 -23.70 15.31 29.65
CA ALA A 683 -23.98 14.67 30.94
C ALA A 683 -25.05 13.58 30.82
N LEU A 684 -26.19 13.89 30.20
CA LEU A 684 -27.27 12.92 29.96
C LEU A 684 -26.80 11.74 29.09
N ALA A 685 -26.02 12.00 28.05
CA ALA A 685 -25.55 10.95 27.15
C ALA A 685 -24.53 10.01 27.82
N ILE A 686 -23.69 10.54 28.73
CA ILE A 686 -22.72 9.77 29.54
C ILE A 686 -23.43 8.81 30.49
N GLU A 687 -24.58 9.20 31.06
CA GLU A 687 -25.39 8.31 31.92
C GLU A 687 -25.86 7.05 31.17
N GLY A 688 -26.15 7.20 29.87
CA GLY A 688 -26.50 6.09 28.98
C GLY A 688 -25.33 5.20 28.55
N LEU A 689 -24.09 5.49 28.98
CA LEU A 689 -22.94 4.62 28.75
C LEU A 689 -22.73 3.66 29.94
N PRO A 690 -22.30 2.41 29.68
CA PRO A 690 -21.92 1.50 30.74
C PRO A 690 -20.78 2.11 31.58
N PRO A 691 -20.72 1.81 32.90
CA PRO A 691 -19.57 2.17 33.71
C PRO A 691 -18.28 1.64 33.10
N GLY A 692 -17.26 2.49 32.96
CA GLY A 692 -16.02 2.11 32.29
C GLY A 692 -15.09 3.28 32.00
N ALA A 693 -13.96 2.99 31.35
CA ALA A 693 -12.92 3.97 31.04
C ALA A 693 -13.44 5.10 30.15
N LEU A 694 -14.31 4.79 29.19
CA LEU A 694 -14.88 5.81 28.29
C LEU A 694 -15.78 6.78 29.06
N ARG A 695 -16.67 6.26 29.90
CA ARG A 695 -17.55 7.08 30.75
C ARG A 695 -16.70 8.00 31.64
N LEU A 696 -15.68 7.46 32.30
CA LEU A 696 -14.76 8.22 33.15
C LEU A 696 -14.02 9.32 32.38
N ARG A 697 -13.50 9.01 31.19
CA ARG A 697 -12.80 9.99 30.34
C ARG A 697 -13.71 11.12 29.90
N LEU A 698 -14.92 10.79 29.43
CA LEU A 698 -15.88 11.80 28.95
C LEU A 698 -16.44 12.65 30.10
N SER A 699 -16.62 12.09 31.31
CA SER A 699 -17.05 12.87 32.48
C SER A 699 -16.09 13.99 32.84
N ARG A 700 -14.78 13.83 32.57
CA ARG A 700 -13.77 14.89 32.79
C ARG A 700 -13.96 16.11 31.89
N LEU A 701 -14.75 15.99 30.82
CA LEU A 701 -15.10 17.10 29.94
C LEU A 701 -16.23 17.97 30.50
N LEU A 702 -16.96 17.48 31.51
CA LEU A 702 -18.05 18.23 32.13
C LEU A 702 -17.50 19.31 33.07
N PRO A 703 -18.07 20.52 33.07
CA PRO A 703 -17.69 21.54 34.04
C PRO A 703 -18.05 21.10 35.48
N PRO A 704 -17.31 21.57 36.51
CA PRO A 704 -17.44 21.10 37.90
C PRO A 704 -18.87 21.17 38.47
N ARG A 705 -19.67 22.15 38.02
CA ARG A 705 -21.07 22.34 38.46
C ARG A 705 -22.06 21.33 37.87
N VAL A 706 -21.72 20.66 36.77
CA VAL A 706 -22.57 19.65 36.12
C VAL A 706 -22.19 18.24 36.57
N ALA A 707 -20.92 18.00 36.92
CA ALA A 707 -20.45 16.71 37.44
C ALA A 707 -21.11 16.32 38.78
N GLY A 708 -21.38 17.30 39.65
CA GLY A 708 -21.99 17.10 40.97
C GLY A 708 -23.48 16.71 40.96
N ALA A 709 -24.18 16.83 39.83
CA ALA A 709 -25.60 16.47 39.75
C ALA A 709 -25.84 14.95 39.58
N SER A 710 -24.81 14.15 39.25
CA SER A 710 -24.95 12.72 38.95
C SER A 710 -24.32 11.77 39.99
N VAL A 711 -23.74 12.30 41.07
CA VAL A 711 -23.09 11.49 42.14
C VAL A 711 -23.75 11.69 43.51
N GLY A 712 -24.64 12.67 43.67
CA GLY A 712 -25.36 12.93 44.92
C GLY A 712 -26.72 12.26 44.95
N GLY A 713 -26.76 10.94 45.01
CA GLY A 713 -28.01 10.16 45.01
C GLY A 713 -27.97 8.91 45.86
N GLU A 714 -27.10 8.82 46.86
CA GLU A 714 -27.15 7.78 47.90
C GLU A 714 -26.24 8.20 49.09
N ALA A 715 -26.88 8.49 50.25
CA ALA A 715 -26.37 8.76 51.62
C ALA A 715 -27.08 10.00 52.20
N SER A 716 -28.35 9.91 52.65
CA SER A 716 -28.85 9.46 53.96
C SER A 716 -28.73 10.50 55.10
N GLY A 717 -29.84 10.71 55.81
CA GLY A 717 -29.88 10.83 57.28
C GLY A 717 -29.23 12.05 57.91
#